data_AF-A0A9J5WRI1-F1
#
_entry.id   AF-A0A9J5WRI1-F1
#
_cell.length_a   1.000
_cell.length_b   1.000
_cell.length_c   1.000
_cell.angle_alpha   90.00
_cell.angle_beta   90.00
_cell.angle_gamma   90.00
#
_symmetry.space_group_name_H-M   'P 1'
#
loop_
_entity.id
_entity.type
_entity.pdbx_description
1 polymer ?
#
loop_
_entity_poly.entity_id
_entity_poly.type
_entity_poly.pdbx_seq_one_letter_code
_entity_poly.pdbx_strand_id
1 'polypeptide(L)'
;MSSSKFEPNDDILDFVIKKANGLKGLVDTNLEIIPNQCIQPKEQRLDKSQIDNQESIPTINLSNFDDLNVEKSIQEAASKWGFFQIINHGIPIEVLENLKDAAHKFFELPAEEKVKYHKEKVSPGESVLMFWSAIGEKDEKVLEWRDTIRHGCNPQNDSNLWPPQTRNQVLEYQKWAKPLAKKLLEVLLKGLNVNEINESLEPLLMGTMSININYYPSCPNPSIAIGFRRHCDMDCITLLLQDNTGGLYVRGTKDNWIHVNPIKGALAVNIGDSLQIMSNDRYKSIEHCVVVDSSRARISIPLFVNPSFDSVIGSISTNAKRWRKTKAASKWGFFQIINHGIPIEVLENLIEAGHKFFELPAEEKVKYYKENTSVDESVFLYWSAIGDKDEKVLEWRDSIKHGCNPQNDSNLWPPETRNQVLEYQKWAKPLAKKLLKVLLKGHNVNEIDESLEPLLMGTMAISINYYPPCPNPSITIGCRRHCDVSCITLLLQDDTGGLYVRGTKGDNWIHVNPIKGALAVNIGNSLQIMSNDRYKVSSIVQQLIQARLEYPLDSVIGPFPQMLKDGEKPVYKHVLFSDYWNYFFSKRPSESIPTIDLSNFDDLSVEKSIQEATSKWGFFQIINHGIPIEVLEDLKEAGHKLFELPAKEKVKYYKENSAIGEKDEKVLEWRDSTRHGCNPQNDNNLWPPQTRNQVLEYQKWATPLAKKLLEVLLKGLNVNEIDESLEPLLMGTMAIIINYYPPCPNPNITIGCRRHCDVSCITLLLQDDTGGLYVRGTKGDNWILVNPIKSSLQIMSNDRYKSIEHCATVDSSRARISVLLFLNPNFDSVIGPFQ
;
A
#
# COMPACT_ATOMS: atom_id res chain seq x y z
N MET A 1 16.44 56.45 25.38
CA MET A 1 17.40 55.41 25.78
C MET A 1 16.78 54.56 26.88
N SER A 2 16.37 53.35 26.52
CA SER A 2 16.49 52.12 27.33
C SER A 2 16.14 50.96 26.40
N SER A 3 17.11 50.51 25.59
CA SER A 3 16.96 49.27 24.83
C SER A 3 17.08 48.12 25.82
N SER A 4 15.96 47.62 26.33
CA SER A 4 15.96 46.36 27.08
C SER A 4 16.28 45.25 26.09
N LYS A 5 17.46 44.63 26.23
CA LYS A 5 17.79 43.38 25.54
C LYS A 5 16.79 42.32 26.02
N PHE A 6 16.09 41.68 25.08
CA PHE A 6 15.18 40.57 25.37
C PHE A 6 16.00 39.37 25.86
N GLU A 7 15.66 38.79 27.01
CA GLU A 7 16.36 37.60 27.52
C GLU A 7 15.75 36.32 26.94
N PRO A 8 16.52 35.22 26.76
CA PRO A 8 16.05 33.98 26.13
C PRO A 8 14.87 33.26 26.82
N ASN A 9 14.45 33.71 28.01
CA ASN A 9 13.39 33.12 28.83
C ASN A 9 12.09 33.93 28.87
N ASP A 10 12.00 35.07 28.17
CA ASP A 10 10.76 35.83 28.08
C ASP A 10 9.70 35.03 27.30
N ASP A 11 8.42 35.13 27.69
CA ASP A 11 7.30 34.46 27.00
C ASP A 11 7.10 35.11 25.61
N ILE A 12 7.87 34.66 24.62
CA ILE A 12 7.86 35.17 23.25
C ILE A 12 6.48 35.05 22.61
N LEU A 13 5.68 34.05 23.02
CA LEU A 13 4.30 33.92 22.59
C LEU A 13 3.44 35.06 23.15
N ASP A 14 3.65 35.45 24.41
CA ASP A 14 2.99 36.63 24.99
C ASP A 14 3.37 37.92 24.24
N PHE A 15 4.65 38.12 23.94
CA PHE A 15 5.10 39.31 23.24
C PHE A 15 4.57 39.39 21.79
N VAL A 16 4.73 38.32 21.02
CA VAL A 16 4.37 38.28 19.60
C VAL A 16 2.85 38.23 19.43
N ILE A 17 2.17 37.36 20.17
CA ILE A 17 0.75 37.04 19.97
C ILE A 17 -0.14 37.86 20.92
N LYS A 18 0.00 37.70 22.24
CA LYS A 18 -0.92 38.33 23.22
C LYS A 18 -0.84 39.85 23.23
N LYS A 19 0.38 40.40 23.13
CA LYS A 19 0.63 41.84 23.02
C LYS A 19 0.58 42.37 21.58
N ALA A 20 0.36 41.48 20.60
CA ALA A 20 0.20 41.82 19.18
C ALA A 20 1.35 42.67 18.59
N ASN A 21 2.57 42.49 19.08
CA ASN A 21 3.75 43.11 18.48
C ASN A 21 4.11 42.46 17.13
N GLY A 22 3.73 41.20 16.95
CA GLY A 22 4.12 40.41 15.79
C GLY A 22 5.62 40.11 15.77
N LEU A 23 6.04 39.40 14.73
CA LEU A 23 7.45 39.15 14.49
C LEU A 23 8.19 40.38 14.00
N LYS A 24 7.50 41.32 13.33
CA LYS A 24 8.13 42.61 13.01
C LYS A 24 8.55 43.33 14.29
N GLY A 25 7.67 43.43 15.29
CA GLY A 25 8.00 44.05 16.56
C GLY A 25 9.14 43.34 17.29
N LEU A 26 9.24 42.02 17.14
CA LEU A 26 10.37 41.25 17.67
C LEU A 26 11.69 41.63 16.99
N VAL A 27 11.70 41.75 15.65
CA VAL A 27 12.89 42.17 14.89
C VAL A 27 13.30 43.61 15.21
N ASP A 28 12.33 44.50 15.41
CA ASP A 28 12.56 45.90 15.79
C ASP A 28 13.28 46.04 17.17
N THR A 29 13.34 44.97 17.98
CA THR A 29 14.12 44.95 19.24
C THR A 29 15.64 44.74 19.06
N ASN A 30 16.13 44.68 17.81
CA ASN A 30 17.50 44.28 17.45
C ASN A 30 17.83 42.83 17.84
N LEU A 31 16.96 41.91 17.43
CA LEU A 31 17.12 40.48 17.68
C LEU A 31 18.37 39.92 16.99
N GLU A 32 19.34 39.42 17.77
CA GLU A 32 20.56 38.77 17.25
C GLU A 32 20.40 37.26 17.06
N ILE A 33 19.59 36.60 17.91
CA ILE A 33 19.43 35.14 17.95
C ILE A 33 17.95 34.79 17.74
N ILE A 34 17.69 33.79 16.88
CA ILE A 34 16.33 33.30 16.65
C ILE A 34 15.81 32.56 17.91
N PRO A 35 14.60 32.91 18.39
CA PRO A 35 13.93 32.16 19.46
C PRO A 35 13.75 30.68 19.16
N ASN A 36 13.82 29.83 20.18
CA ASN A 36 13.56 28.39 20.04
C ASN A 36 12.18 28.10 19.42
N GLN A 37 11.19 28.92 19.75
CA GLN A 37 9.83 28.85 19.19
C GLN A 37 9.80 29.18 17.70
N CYS A 38 10.83 29.75 17.10
CA CYS A 38 10.88 30.04 15.65
C CYS A 38 11.80 29.06 14.89
N ILE A 39 12.42 28.11 15.60
CA ILE A 39 13.32 27.10 15.01
C ILE A 39 12.49 25.93 14.49
N GLN A 40 12.48 25.77 13.17
CA GLN A 40 11.73 24.71 12.50
C GLN A 40 12.39 23.33 12.70
N PRO A 41 11.61 22.23 12.76
CA PRO A 41 12.16 20.87 12.69
C PRO A 41 13.04 20.67 11.45
N LYS A 42 14.02 19.76 11.51
CA LYS A 42 14.97 19.56 10.40
C LYS A 42 14.25 19.18 9.09
N GLU A 43 13.16 18.44 9.21
CA GLU A 43 12.34 17.94 8.12
C GLU A 43 11.56 19.07 7.43
N GLN A 44 11.26 20.17 8.14
CA GLN A 44 10.55 21.34 7.59
C GLN A 44 11.50 22.37 6.99
N ARG A 45 12.78 22.40 7.40
CA ARG A 45 13.79 23.29 6.83
C ARG A 45 14.04 22.95 5.36
N LEU A 46 14.26 23.97 4.53
CA LEU A 46 14.59 23.75 3.11
C LEU A 46 16.04 23.24 2.99
N ASP A 47 16.22 22.03 2.48
CA ASP A 47 17.55 21.49 2.17
C ASP A 47 18.05 22.11 0.85
N LYS A 48 19.14 22.88 0.94
CA LYS A 48 19.73 23.57 -0.21
C LYS A 48 20.23 22.61 -1.29
N SER A 49 20.56 21.36 -0.96
CA SER A 49 21.01 20.35 -1.94
C SER A 49 19.88 19.86 -2.85
N GLN A 50 18.62 20.03 -2.42
CA GLN A 50 17.43 19.63 -3.18
C GLN A 50 16.90 20.74 -4.10
N ILE A 51 17.52 21.94 -4.08
CA ILE A 51 17.11 23.07 -4.91
C ILE A 51 17.68 22.88 -6.32
N ASP A 52 16.79 22.84 -7.30
CA ASP A 52 17.15 22.84 -8.71
C ASP A 52 17.11 24.27 -9.26
N ASN A 53 18.26 24.75 -9.71
CA ASN A 53 18.41 26.09 -10.27
C ASN A 53 18.25 26.12 -11.80
N GLN A 54 18.06 24.98 -12.46
CA GLN A 54 17.90 24.88 -13.91
C GLN A 54 16.43 24.77 -14.33
N GLU A 55 15.58 24.19 -13.48
CA GLU A 55 14.15 24.06 -13.73
C GLU A 55 13.39 25.33 -13.28
N SER A 56 12.37 25.72 -14.03
CA SER A 56 11.52 26.89 -13.70
C SER A 56 10.06 26.60 -14.03
N ILE A 57 9.14 27.12 -13.22
CA ILE A 57 7.71 27.02 -13.54
C ILE A 57 7.37 27.79 -14.83
N PRO A 58 6.36 27.37 -15.60
CA PRO A 58 5.96 28.05 -16.82
C PRO A 58 5.59 29.51 -16.57
N THR A 59 6.00 30.41 -17.47
CA THR A 59 5.53 31.81 -17.50
C THR A 59 4.66 32.00 -18.73
N ILE A 60 3.41 32.44 -18.54
CA ILE A 60 2.38 32.51 -19.56
C ILE A 60 2.01 33.98 -19.81
N ASN A 61 2.10 34.40 -21.08
CA ASN A 61 1.72 35.74 -21.50
C ASN A 61 0.22 35.79 -21.84
N LEU A 62 -0.53 36.62 -21.13
CA LEU A 62 -1.98 36.77 -21.26
C LEU A 62 -2.41 37.95 -22.15
N SER A 63 -1.51 38.52 -22.95
CA SER A 63 -1.82 39.65 -23.84
C SER A 63 -2.94 39.35 -24.86
N ASN A 64 -3.11 38.08 -25.24
CA ASN A 64 -4.25 37.61 -26.04
C ASN A 64 -4.90 36.41 -25.34
N PHE A 65 -5.83 36.69 -24.42
CA PHE A 65 -6.48 35.67 -23.61
C PHE A 65 -7.36 34.70 -24.43
N ASP A 66 -7.85 35.14 -25.59
CA ASP A 66 -8.71 34.34 -26.47
C ASP A 66 -7.91 33.42 -27.42
N ASP A 67 -6.57 33.45 -27.36
CA ASP A 67 -5.71 32.53 -28.11
C ASP A 67 -5.78 31.10 -27.53
N LEU A 68 -6.17 30.14 -28.36
CA LEU A 68 -6.21 28.72 -28.01
C LEU A 68 -4.87 28.18 -27.48
N ASN A 69 -3.73 28.77 -27.88
CA ASN A 69 -2.42 28.38 -27.38
C ASN A 69 -2.20 28.84 -25.93
N VAL A 70 -2.74 30.01 -25.55
CA VAL A 70 -2.71 30.49 -24.17
C VAL A 70 -3.58 29.60 -23.29
N GLU A 71 -4.79 29.25 -23.75
CA GLU A 71 -5.68 28.31 -23.04
C GLU A 71 -4.99 26.96 -22.78
N LYS A 72 -4.38 26.37 -23.82
CA LYS A 72 -3.64 25.09 -23.71
C LYS A 72 -2.46 25.20 -22.74
N SER A 73 -1.70 26.29 -22.82
CA SER A 73 -0.53 26.51 -21.94
C SER A 73 -0.95 26.55 -20.46
N ILE A 74 -2.06 27.20 -20.14
CA ILE A 74 -2.62 27.25 -18.78
C ILE A 74 -3.02 25.84 -18.32
N GLN A 75 -3.75 25.11 -19.17
CA GLN A 75 -4.23 23.76 -18.84
C GLN A 75 -3.08 22.75 -18.67
N GLU A 76 -2.05 22.83 -19.51
CA GLU A 76 -0.85 22.00 -19.42
C GLU A 76 -0.02 22.34 -18.18
N ALA A 77 0.16 23.63 -17.89
CA ALA A 77 0.87 24.07 -16.69
C ALA A 77 0.15 23.59 -15.41
N ALA A 78 -1.17 23.77 -15.33
CA ALA A 78 -1.97 23.27 -14.21
C ALA A 78 -1.94 21.75 -14.06
N SER A 79 -1.83 21.00 -15.17
CA SER A 79 -1.82 19.53 -15.15
C SER A 79 -0.45 18.92 -14.84
N LYS A 80 0.63 19.56 -15.29
CA LYS A 80 2.01 19.06 -15.14
C LYS A 80 2.69 19.63 -13.90
N TRP A 81 2.55 20.92 -13.66
CA TRP A 81 3.29 21.67 -12.65
C TRP A 81 2.44 22.09 -11.45
N GLY A 82 1.12 22.22 -11.63
CA GLY A 82 0.26 22.78 -10.59
C GLY A 82 0.50 24.26 -10.26
N PHE A 83 1.52 24.87 -10.87
CA PHE A 83 2.00 26.23 -10.68
C PHE A 83 2.43 26.84 -12.01
N PHE A 84 2.19 28.14 -12.18
CA PHE A 84 2.69 28.95 -13.31
C PHE A 84 2.69 30.44 -12.96
N GLN A 85 3.49 31.25 -13.64
CA GLN A 85 3.40 32.71 -13.57
C GLN A 85 2.59 33.24 -14.75
N ILE A 86 1.82 34.30 -14.54
CA ILE A 86 1.11 35.03 -15.59
C ILE A 86 1.63 36.46 -15.70
N ILE A 87 1.83 36.94 -16.93
CA ILE A 87 2.23 38.32 -17.26
C ILE A 87 1.23 38.91 -18.25
N ASN A 88 1.18 40.25 -18.35
CA ASN A 88 0.24 40.98 -19.20
C ASN A 88 -1.23 40.57 -18.95
N HIS A 89 -1.58 40.27 -17.69
CA HIS A 89 -2.89 39.80 -17.27
C HIS A 89 -3.96 40.90 -17.15
N GLY A 90 -3.63 42.13 -17.56
CA GLY A 90 -4.56 43.26 -17.64
C GLY A 90 -4.78 44.05 -16.35
N ILE A 91 -4.17 43.67 -15.23
CA ILE A 91 -4.22 44.50 -14.01
C ILE A 91 -3.15 45.59 -14.13
N PRO A 92 -3.48 46.88 -13.96
CA PRO A 92 -2.49 47.95 -14.02
C PRO A 92 -1.37 47.75 -12.99
N ILE A 93 -0.11 47.95 -13.40
CA ILE A 93 1.05 47.81 -12.50
C ILE A 93 0.90 48.71 -11.27
N GLU A 94 0.36 49.91 -11.44
CA GLU A 94 0.11 50.85 -10.33
C GLU A 94 -0.81 50.27 -9.25
N VAL A 95 -1.81 49.46 -9.61
CA VAL A 95 -2.68 48.80 -8.62
C VAL A 95 -1.88 47.80 -7.79
N LEU A 96 -0.98 47.04 -8.42
CA LEU A 96 -0.13 46.06 -7.73
C LEU A 96 0.92 46.75 -6.83
N GLU A 97 1.57 47.80 -7.32
CA GLU A 97 2.57 48.55 -6.54
C GLU A 97 1.91 49.31 -5.37
N ASN A 98 0.77 49.97 -5.59
CA ASN A 98 0.04 50.66 -4.52
C ASN A 98 -0.41 49.69 -3.42
N LEU A 99 -0.80 48.46 -3.77
CA LEU A 99 -1.17 47.43 -2.81
C LEU A 99 0.04 46.96 -1.99
N LYS A 100 1.20 46.80 -2.63
CA LYS A 100 2.47 46.51 -1.94
C LYS A 100 2.87 47.63 -0.98
N ASP A 101 2.76 48.88 -1.40
CA ASP A 101 3.04 50.04 -0.55
C ASP A 101 2.08 50.13 0.64
N ALA A 102 0.79 49.85 0.41
CA ALA A 102 -0.21 49.79 1.47
C ALA A 102 0.09 48.69 2.50
N ALA A 103 0.57 47.53 2.05
CA ALA A 103 1.03 46.45 2.93
C ALA A 103 2.16 46.93 3.85
N HIS A 104 3.21 47.54 3.30
CA HIS A 104 4.31 48.10 4.09
C HIS A 104 3.82 49.14 5.10
N LYS A 105 3.01 50.11 4.66
CA LYS A 105 2.44 51.16 5.54
C LYS A 105 1.65 50.59 6.71
N PHE A 106 0.91 49.49 6.50
CA PHE A 106 0.15 48.85 7.56
C PHE A 106 1.04 48.15 8.58
N PHE A 107 2.04 47.38 8.14
CA PHE A 107 2.90 46.66 9.08
C PHE A 107 3.87 47.58 9.85
N GLU A 108 4.19 48.76 9.31
CA GLU A 108 4.92 49.84 10.01
C GLU A 108 4.08 50.57 11.07
N LEU A 109 2.77 50.32 11.19
CA LEU A 109 1.98 50.91 12.26
C LEU A 109 2.43 50.40 13.64
N PRO A 110 2.26 51.21 14.70
CA PRO A 110 2.44 50.77 16.08
C PRO A 110 1.57 49.55 16.43
N ALA A 111 2.03 48.72 17.37
CA ALA A 111 1.32 47.52 17.79
C ALA A 111 -0.11 47.82 18.32
N GLU A 112 -0.27 48.97 18.97
CA GLU A 112 -1.55 49.47 19.52
C GLU A 112 -2.60 49.75 18.44
N GLU A 113 -2.16 50.06 17.22
CA GLU A 113 -3.06 50.25 16.08
C GLU A 113 -3.40 48.92 15.41
N LYS A 114 -2.44 47.99 15.36
CA LYS A 114 -2.63 46.66 14.73
C LYS A 114 -3.47 45.71 15.59
N VAL A 115 -3.37 45.78 16.92
CA VAL A 115 -4.11 44.90 17.85
C VAL A 115 -5.64 45.04 17.74
N LYS A 116 -6.14 46.15 17.17
CA LYS A 116 -7.58 46.38 16.91
C LYS A 116 -8.19 45.32 15.99
N TYR A 117 -7.36 44.64 15.19
CA TYR A 117 -7.79 43.65 14.19
C TYR A 117 -7.51 42.20 14.61
N HIS A 118 -7.10 41.96 15.87
CA HIS A 118 -6.72 40.63 16.37
C HIS A 118 -7.92 39.70 16.59
N LYS A 119 -7.77 38.41 16.21
CA LYS A 119 -8.82 37.36 16.21
C LYS A 119 -9.66 37.27 17.49
N GLU A 120 -9.08 37.44 18.68
CA GLU A 120 -9.80 37.32 19.97
C GLU A 120 -10.68 38.53 20.30
N LYS A 121 -10.44 39.67 19.65
CA LYS A 121 -11.22 40.91 19.82
C LYS A 121 -12.30 41.08 18.74
N VAL A 122 -12.38 40.13 17.80
CA VAL A 122 -13.22 40.19 16.60
C VAL A 122 -14.30 39.10 16.68
N SER A 123 -15.56 39.48 16.46
CA SER A 123 -16.70 38.55 16.59
C SER A 123 -16.73 37.51 15.45
N PRO A 124 -17.29 36.31 15.65
CA PRO A 124 -17.53 35.35 14.57
C PRO A 124 -18.42 35.98 13.48
N GLY A 125 -17.88 36.17 12.28
CA GLY A 125 -18.58 36.78 11.14
C GLY A 125 -17.96 38.08 10.61
N GLU A 126 -16.92 38.62 11.23
CA GLU A 126 -16.25 39.83 10.72
C GLU A 126 -15.23 39.54 9.60
N SER A 127 -15.09 40.53 8.72
CA SER A 127 -14.46 40.42 7.40
C SER A 127 -12.95 40.65 7.36
N VAL A 128 -12.33 41.01 8.49
CA VAL A 128 -10.87 41.20 8.62
C VAL A 128 -10.36 40.51 9.85
N LEU A 129 -9.31 39.71 9.69
CA LEU A 129 -8.69 38.98 10.77
C LEU A 129 -7.18 39.10 10.66
N MET A 130 -6.55 39.66 11.70
CA MET A 130 -5.11 39.65 11.87
C MET A 130 -4.70 38.40 12.65
N PHE A 131 -3.73 37.66 12.10
CA PHE A 131 -3.13 36.51 12.75
C PHE A 131 -1.62 36.73 12.84
N TRP A 132 -1.08 36.47 14.01
CA TRP A 132 0.35 36.37 14.26
C TRP A 132 0.66 34.88 14.27
N SER A 133 1.47 34.38 13.32
CA SER A 133 1.97 33.00 13.22
C SER A 133 0.98 31.88 13.64
N ALA A 134 0.47 31.13 12.67
CA ALA A 134 -0.46 30.03 12.95
C ALA A 134 0.18 28.93 13.83
N ILE A 135 -0.34 28.74 15.04
CA ILE A 135 -0.23 27.46 15.75
C ILE A 135 -1.22 26.51 15.06
N GLY A 136 -0.71 25.75 14.09
CA GLY A 136 -1.44 24.66 13.46
C GLY A 136 -1.37 23.45 14.37
N GLU A 137 -2.50 23.04 14.94
CA GLU A 137 -2.66 21.88 15.84
C GLU A 137 -2.32 22.14 17.31
N LYS A 138 -3.09 21.51 18.20
CA LYS A 138 -3.11 21.73 19.65
C LYS A 138 -1.77 21.46 20.37
N ASP A 139 -0.77 20.92 19.65
CA ASP A 139 0.51 20.47 20.21
C ASP A 139 1.77 21.05 19.51
N GLU A 140 1.65 21.81 18.41
CA GLU A 140 2.81 22.45 17.76
C GLU A 140 3.22 23.76 18.47
N LYS A 141 4.48 23.86 18.91
CA LYS A 141 5.04 25.03 19.61
C LYS A 141 5.94 25.92 18.73
N VAL A 142 5.93 25.72 17.41
CA VAL A 142 6.84 26.42 16.49
C VAL A 142 6.10 27.45 15.64
N LEU A 143 6.56 28.69 15.68
CA LEU A 143 6.10 29.84 14.95
C LEU A 143 6.69 29.90 13.54
N GLU A 144 5.86 30.34 12.60
CA GLU A 144 6.25 30.72 11.25
C GLU A 144 6.71 32.18 11.25
N TRP A 145 7.76 32.49 10.48
CA TRP A 145 8.39 33.81 10.43
C TRP A 145 7.59 34.82 9.59
N ARG A 146 6.31 35.04 9.96
CA ARG A 146 5.33 35.81 9.19
C ARG A 146 4.25 36.44 10.06
N ASP A 147 3.92 37.69 9.76
CA ASP A 147 2.74 38.39 10.22
C ASP A 147 1.71 38.52 9.08
N THR A 148 0.41 38.32 9.36
CA THR A 148 -0.64 38.30 8.32
C THR A 148 -1.88 39.08 8.71
N ILE A 149 -2.43 39.84 7.76
CA ILE A 149 -3.80 40.36 7.83
C ILE A 149 -4.64 39.82 6.66
N ARG A 150 -5.82 39.27 6.98
CA ARG A 150 -6.77 38.72 6.02
C ARG A 150 -7.91 39.69 5.78
N HIS A 151 -8.27 39.90 4.52
CA HIS A 151 -9.44 40.64 4.06
C HIS A 151 -10.38 39.70 3.29
N GLY A 152 -11.57 39.44 3.80
CA GLY A 152 -12.59 38.69 3.07
C GLY A 152 -13.18 39.49 1.92
N CYS A 153 -13.49 38.84 0.81
CA CYS A 153 -13.97 39.50 -0.41
C CYS A 153 -15.49 39.38 -0.63
N ASN A 154 -16.26 38.83 0.31
CA ASN A 154 -17.69 38.52 0.13
C ASN A 154 -18.56 39.78 0.20
N PRO A 155 -19.71 39.85 -0.52
CA PRO A 155 -20.57 41.04 -0.53
C PRO A 155 -21.14 41.45 0.83
N GLN A 156 -21.26 40.50 1.77
CA GLN A 156 -21.75 40.73 3.13
C GLN A 156 -20.71 41.38 4.06
N ASN A 157 -19.47 41.55 3.58
CA ASN A 157 -18.39 42.10 4.38
C ASN A 157 -18.44 43.63 4.44
N ASP A 158 -18.57 44.19 5.64
CA ASP A 158 -18.45 45.64 5.82
C ASP A 158 -16.98 46.09 5.72
N SER A 159 -16.61 46.58 4.54
CA SER A 159 -15.26 47.12 4.29
C SER A 159 -14.89 48.32 5.16
N ASN A 160 -15.86 48.99 5.80
CA ASN A 160 -15.58 50.09 6.74
C ASN A 160 -14.87 49.62 8.01
N LEU A 161 -14.91 48.31 8.31
CA LEU A 161 -14.20 47.71 9.43
C LEU A 161 -12.72 47.41 9.09
N TRP A 162 -12.31 47.56 7.83
CA TRP A 162 -10.93 47.24 7.41
C TRP A 162 -9.97 48.37 7.79
N PRO A 163 -8.67 48.08 8.03
CA PRO A 163 -7.67 49.11 8.25
C PRO A 163 -7.67 50.16 7.14
N PRO A 164 -7.81 51.46 7.46
CA PRO A 164 -7.80 52.52 6.46
C PRO A 164 -6.57 52.50 5.54
N GLN A 165 -5.43 52.00 6.05
CA GLN A 165 -4.15 51.92 5.34
C GLN A 165 -4.16 50.91 4.18
N THR A 166 -4.97 49.85 4.25
CA THR A 166 -5.04 48.81 3.20
C THR A 166 -6.37 48.79 2.47
N ARG A 167 -7.44 49.34 3.08
CA ARG A 167 -8.82 49.23 2.60
C ARG A 167 -9.00 49.57 1.12
N ASN A 168 -8.61 50.77 0.70
CA ASN A 168 -8.88 51.25 -0.65
C ASN A 168 -8.09 50.46 -1.70
N GLN A 169 -6.83 50.11 -1.40
CA GLN A 169 -5.97 49.37 -2.30
C GLN A 169 -6.42 47.91 -2.43
N VAL A 170 -6.88 47.28 -1.34
CA VAL A 170 -7.47 45.94 -1.39
C VAL A 170 -8.76 45.95 -2.20
N LEU A 171 -9.65 46.93 -1.97
CA LEU A 171 -10.89 47.07 -2.75
C LEU A 171 -10.61 47.29 -4.24
N GLU A 172 -9.62 48.12 -4.56
CA GLU A 172 -9.22 48.36 -5.96
C GLU A 172 -8.66 47.09 -6.59
N TYR A 173 -7.72 46.41 -5.94
CA TYR A 173 -7.18 45.14 -6.43
C TYR A 173 -8.26 44.08 -6.64
N GLN A 174 -9.24 43.98 -5.73
CA GLN A 174 -10.37 43.05 -5.86
C GLN A 174 -11.17 43.25 -7.16
N LYS A 175 -11.36 44.51 -7.61
CA LYS A 175 -12.09 44.80 -8.87
C LYS A 175 -11.44 44.16 -10.09
N TRP A 176 -10.12 44.03 -10.07
CA TRP A 176 -9.33 43.48 -11.16
C TRP A 176 -9.06 41.98 -11.00
N ALA A 177 -8.71 41.54 -9.80
CA ALA A 177 -8.30 40.17 -9.53
C ALA A 177 -9.49 39.18 -9.55
N LYS A 178 -10.69 39.61 -9.14
CA LYS A 178 -11.90 38.76 -9.18
C LYS A 178 -12.27 38.33 -10.62
N PRO A 179 -12.43 39.25 -11.59
CA PRO A 179 -12.67 38.85 -12.98
C PRO A 179 -11.54 38.00 -13.57
N LEU A 180 -10.28 38.30 -13.24
CA LEU A 180 -9.14 37.51 -13.71
C LEU A 180 -9.19 36.07 -13.20
N ALA A 181 -9.45 35.88 -11.90
CA ALA A 181 -9.64 34.55 -11.32
C ALA A 181 -10.78 33.78 -11.98
N LYS A 182 -11.92 34.44 -12.24
CA LYS A 182 -13.05 33.83 -12.97
C LYS A 182 -12.64 33.36 -14.38
N LYS A 183 -11.95 34.21 -15.14
CA LYS A 183 -11.45 33.86 -16.48
C LYS A 183 -10.46 32.68 -16.46
N LEU A 184 -9.56 32.64 -15.49
CA LEU A 184 -8.62 31.51 -15.32
C LEU A 184 -9.37 30.21 -15.02
N LEU A 185 -10.38 30.26 -14.14
CA LEU A 185 -11.24 29.11 -13.86
C LEU A 185 -12.01 28.66 -15.10
N GLU A 186 -12.56 29.58 -15.89
CA GLU A 186 -13.24 29.25 -17.16
C GLU A 186 -12.30 28.49 -18.12
N VAL A 187 -11.05 28.94 -18.29
CA VAL A 187 -10.05 28.25 -19.13
C VAL A 187 -9.73 26.85 -18.60
N LEU A 188 -9.58 26.69 -17.29
CA LEU A 188 -9.34 25.39 -16.66
C LEU A 188 -10.57 24.47 -16.82
N LEU A 189 -11.78 25.00 -16.67
CA LEU A 189 -13.02 24.24 -16.85
C LEU A 189 -13.26 23.82 -18.29
N LYS A 190 -12.95 24.67 -19.27
CA LYS A 190 -12.94 24.28 -20.69
C LYS A 190 -12.04 23.07 -20.92
N GLY A 191 -10.87 23.05 -20.27
CA GLY A 191 -9.98 21.90 -20.27
C GLY A 191 -10.67 20.62 -19.77
N LEU A 192 -11.59 20.73 -18.81
CA LEU A 192 -12.40 19.64 -18.25
C LEU A 192 -13.68 19.32 -19.05
N ASN A 193 -13.87 19.91 -20.23
CA ASN A 193 -15.08 19.86 -21.06
C ASN A 193 -16.31 20.48 -20.37
N VAL A 194 -16.09 21.57 -19.64
CA VAL A 194 -17.14 22.39 -19.02
C VAL A 194 -17.06 23.79 -19.61
N ASN A 195 -18.08 24.14 -20.40
CA ASN A 195 -18.02 25.30 -21.27
C ASN A 195 -18.34 26.63 -20.56
N GLU A 196 -19.03 26.57 -19.41
CA GLU A 196 -19.47 27.77 -18.68
C GLU A 196 -19.56 27.52 -17.17
N ILE A 197 -19.34 28.58 -16.38
CA ILE A 197 -19.64 28.61 -14.95
C ILE A 197 -21.10 29.06 -14.81
N ASN A 198 -21.99 28.12 -14.52
CA ASN A 198 -23.40 28.41 -14.25
C ASN A 198 -23.64 28.63 -12.74
N GLU A 199 -24.88 28.97 -12.37
CA GLU A 199 -25.31 29.25 -10.99
C GLU A 199 -25.01 28.09 -10.01
N SER A 200 -24.92 26.85 -10.49
CA SER A 200 -24.58 25.69 -9.65
C SER A 200 -23.07 25.50 -9.43
N LEU A 201 -22.25 25.97 -10.37
CA LEU A 201 -20.78 25.85 -10.31
C LEU A 201 -20.14 27.05 -9.63
N GLU A 202 -20.75 28.23 -9.71
CA GLU A 202 -20.18 29.45 -9.13
C GLU A 202 -19.93 29.34 -7.61
N PRO A 203 -20.85 28.81 -6.78
CA PRO A 203 -20.59 28.58 -5.35
C PRO A 203 -19.48 27.54 -5.09
N LEU A 204 -19.36 26.53 -5.96
CA LEU A 204 -18.33 25.50 -5.84
C LEU A 204 -16.93 26.03 -6.16
N LEU A 205 -16.83 27.00 -7.06
CA LEU A 205 -15.54 27.47 -7.59
C LEU A 205 -15.08 28.79 -6.99
N MET A 206 -16.02 29.68 -6.67
CA MET A 206 -15.77 31.06 -6.23
C MET A 206 -16.71 31.49 -5.09
N GLY A 207 -17.21 30.54 -4.32
CA GLY A 207 -18.17 30.79 -3.24
C GLY A 207 -17.63 31.68 -2.12
N THR A 208 -16.35 31.52 -1.76
CA THR A 208 -15.67 32.44 -0.84
C THR A 208 -14.31 32.87 -1.37
N MET A 209 -13.95 34.12 -1.13
CA MET A 209 -12.66 34.66 -1.54
C MET A 209 -12.04 35.47 -0.41
N SER A 210 -10.72 35.42 -0.27
CA SER A 210 -10.00 36.27 0.67
C SER A 210 -8.62 36.64 0.18
N ILE A 211 -8.21 37.86 0.49
CA ILE A 211 -6.86 38.37 0.24
C ILE A 211 -6.12 38.39 1.56
N ASN A 212 -4.99 37.69 1.63
CA ASN A 212 -4.09 37.83 2.77
C ASN A 212 -2.95 38.76 2.37
N ILE A 213 -2.58 39.68 3.25
CA ILE A 213 -1.35 40.46 3.13
C ILE A 213 -0.39 39.88 4.16
N ASN A 214 0.66 39.21 3.67
CA ASN A 214 1.70 38.60 4.48
C ASN A 214 2.93 39.50 4.50
N TYR A 215 3.52 39.66 5.68
CA TYR A 215 4.76 40.38 5.90
C TYR A 215 5.75 39.47 6.62
N TYR A 216 6.94 39.34 6.04
CA TYR A 216 8.03 38.52 6.56
C TYR A 216 9.18 39.48 6.89
N PRO A 217 9.42 39.81 8.18
CA PRO A 217 10.52 40.67 8.56
C PRO A 217 11.88 39.99 8.28
N SER A 218 12.97 40.76 8.24
CA SER A 218 14.31 40.19 8.07
C SER A 218 14.62 39.19 9.19
N CYS A 219 15.28 38.08 8.83
CA CYS A 219 15.51 36.96 9.74
C CYS A 219 17.01 36.79 10.03
N PRO A 220 17.47 36.85 11.30
CA PRO A 220 18.90 36.73 11.63
C PRO A 220 19.54 35.43 11.14
N ASN A 221 18.76 34.34 11.05
CA ASN A 221 19.23 33.05 10.56
C ASN A 221 18.14 32.34 9.71
N PRO A 222 18.05 32.66 8.40
CA PRO A 222 17.02 32.12 7.52
C PRO A 222 17.15 30.61 7.25
N SER A 223 18.25 29.96 7.66
CA SER A 223 18.45 28.53 7.45
C SER A 223 17.69 27.63 8.43
N ILE A 224 17.22 28.18 9.55
CA ILE A 224 16.53 27.43 10.62
C ILE A 224 15.10 27.92 10.87
N ALA A 225 14.70 29.04 10.27
CA ALA A 225 13.34 29.57 10.27
C ALA A 225 12.68 29.38 8.90
N ILE A 226 11.35 29.42 8.86
CA ILE A 226 10.57 29.37 7.62
C ILE A 226 9.49 30.44 7.66
N GLY A 227 9.21 31.07 6.53
CA GLY A 227 8.15 32.08 6.41
C GLY A 227 6.78 31.43 6.36
N PHE A 228 6.65 30.30 5.66
CA PHE A 228 5.46 29.47 5.66
C PHE A 228 5.82 28.01 5.42
N ARG A 229 5.25 27.11 6.22
CA ARG A 229 5.61 25.68 6.20
C ARG A 229 5.28 25.01 4.86
N ARG A 230 5.81 23.80 4.68
CA ARG A 230 5.47 22.96 3.52
C ARG A 230 3.99 22.59 3.58
N HIS A 231 3.25 22.87 2.53
CA HIS A 231 1.81 22.62 2.47
C HIS A 231 1.31 22.59 1.01
N CYS A 232 0.08 22.13 0.84
CA CYS A 232 -0.73 22.36 -0.35
C CYS A 232 -1.87 23.31 0.02
N ASP A 233 -2.29 24.17 -0.92
CA ASP A 233 -3.46 25.03 -0.70
C ASP A 233 -4.75 24.21 -0.79
N MET A 234 -5.70 24.50 0.10
CA MET A 234 -7.00 23.82 0.12
C MET A 234 -8.00 24.38 -0.91
N ASP A 235 -7.70 25.53 -1.50
CA ASP A 235 -8.62 26.32 -2.31
C ASP A 235 -8.82 25.73 -3.73
N CYS A 236 -9.52 26.45 -4.61
CA CYS A 236 -9.60 26.09 -6.03
C CYS A 236 -8.36 26.56 -6.77
N ILE A 237 -8.10 27.88 -6.71
CA ILE A 237 -6.88 28.50 -7.23
C ILE A 237 -6.44 29.64 -6.33
N THR A 238 -5.13 29.84 -6.24
CA THR A 238 -4.52 31.02 -5.60
C THR A 238 -3.86 31.90 -6.66
N LEU A 239 -4.06 33.22 -6.54
CA LEU A 239 -3.33 34.24 -7.32
C LEU A 239 -2.42 35.00 -6.36
N LEU A 240 -1.11 34.79 -6.46
CA LEU A 240 -0.10 35.33 -5.57
C LEU A 240 0.65 36.50 -6.21
N LEU A 241 0.55 37.68 -5.61
CA LEU A 241 1.44 38.81 -5.86
C LEU A 241 2.66 38.73 -4.93
N GLN A 242 3.86 38.80 -5.51
CA GLN A 242 5.13 38.83 -4.79
C GLN A 242 5.79 40.22 -4.88
N ASP A 243 6.62 40.55 -3.90
CA ASP A 243 7.60 41.62 -4.02
C ASP A 243 8.86 41.17 -4.81
N ASN A 244 9.84 42.06 -4.93
CA ASN A 244 11.10 41.77 -5.63
C ASN A 244 12.08 40.91 -4.79
N THR A 245 11.67 40.44 -3.60
CA THR A 245 12.52 39.63 -2.72
C THR A 245 12.40 38.14 -3.02
N GLY A 246 11.20 37.67 -3.38
CA GLY A 246 11.00 36.26 -3.75
C GLY A 246 10.84 35.35 -2.54
N GLY A 247 11.42 34.15 -2.58
CA GLY A 247 11.35 33.21 -1.45
C GLY A 247 10.19 32.20 -1.49
N LEU A 248 9.42 32.15 -2.58
CA LEU A 248 8.49 31.05 -2.85
C LEU A 248 9.26 29.87 -3.46
N TYR A 249 9.09 28.69 -2.90
CA TYR A 249 9.65 27.43 -3.41
C TYR A 249 8.53 26.42 -3.63
N VAL A 250 8.55 25.76 -4.79
CA VAL A 250 7.53 24.78 -5.21
C VAL A 250 8.17 23.43 -5.50
N ARG A 251 7.44 22.34 -5.25
CA ARG A 251 7.91 20.99 -5.58
C ARG A 251 7.84 20.76 -7.11
N GLY A 252 8.98 20.48 -7.72
CA GLY A 252 9.11 20.22 -9.15
C GLY A 252 8.70 18.81 -9.56
N THR A 253 8.72 18.55 -10.87
CA THR A 253 8.26 17.27 -11.43
C THR A 253 9.19 16.08 -11.12
N LYS A 254 10.42 16.36 -10.70
CA LYS A 254 11.44 15.38 -10.30
C LYS A 254 11.62 15.26 -8.80
N ASP A 255 10.65 15.75 -8.02
CA ASP A 255 10.70 15.74 -6.55
C ASP A 255 11.86 16.61 -5.98
N ASN A 256 12.22 17.67 -6.72
CA ASN A 256 13.17 18.74 -6.40
C ASN A 256 12.44 20.01 -5.94
N TRP A 257 13.14 20.97 -5.34
CA TRP A 257 12.59 22.30 -5.00
C TRP A 257 12.98 23.33 -6.06
N ILE A 258 11.99 24.06 -6.58
CA ILE A 258 12.17 25.10 -7.59
C ILE A 258 11.92 26.46 -6.96
N HIS A 259 12.89 27.37 -7.06
CA HIS A 259 12.69 28.76 -6.66
C HIS A 259 11.85 29.51 -7.70
N VAL A 260 10.73 30.09 -7.27
CA VAL A 260 9.89 30.93 -8.14
C VAL A 260 10.39 32.36 -8.11
N ASN A 261 11.22 32.70 -9.10
CA ASN A 261 11.78 34.04 -9.25
C ASN A 261 10.68 35.08 -9.53
N PRO A 262 10.56 36.16 -8.72
CA PRO A 262 9.59 37.21 -8.95
C PRO A 262 9.82 37.93 -10.27
N ILE A 263 8.75 38.08 -11.05
CA ILE A 263 8.73 38.89 -12.26
C ILE A 263 7.90 40.15 -11.96
N LYS A 264 8.44 41.33 -12.29
CA LYS A 264 7.75 42.60 -12.06
C LYS A 264 6.41 42.61 -12.79
N GLY A 265 5.33 42.85 -12.04
CA GLY A 265 3.97 42.88 -12.58
C GLY A 265 3.40 41.51 -12.96
N ALA A 266 4.02 40.41 -12.52
CA ALA A 266 3.48 39.06 -12.67
C ALA A 266 2.70 38.63 -11.43
N LEU A 267 1.82 37.65 -11.62
CA LEU A 267 1.20 36.89 -10.53
C LEU A 267 1.61 35.42 -10.68
N ALA A 268 2.01 34.78 -9.57
CA ALA A 268 2.10 33.33 -9.52
C ALA A 268 0.69 32.76 -9.30
N VAL A 269 0.34 31.70 -10.02
CA VAL A 269 -0.95 31.03 -9.93
C VAL A 269 -0.71 29.58 -9.60
N ASN A 270 -1.45 29.05 -8.63
CA ASN A 270 -1.43 27.63 -8.31
C ASN A 270 -2.82 27.04 -8.15
N ILE A 271 -2.88 25.73 -8.33
CA ILE A 271 -4.07 24.91 -8.16
C ILE A 271 -4.09 24.42 -6.71
N GLY A 272 -5.26 24.50 -6.06
CA GLY A 272 -5.47 23.93 -4.74
C GLY A 272 -6.22 22.59 -4.77
N ASP A 273 -6.31 21.95 -3.61
CA ASP A 273 -6.89 20.62 -3.43
C ASP A 273 -8.34 20.53 -3.92
N SER A 274 -9.13 21.60 -3.73
CA SER A 274 -10.53 21.62 -4.17
C SER A 274 -10.63 21.45 -5.69
N LEU A 275 -9.81 22.17 -6.46
CA LEU A 275 -9.82 22.04 -7.92
C LEU A 275 -9.14 20.75 -8.40
N GLN A 276 -8.15 20.22 -7.68
CA GLN A 276 -7.63 18.87 -7.95
C GLN A 276 -8.73 17.81 -7.82
N ILE A 277 -9.53 17.86 -6.73
CA ILE A 277 -10.66 16.95 -6.51
C ILE A 277 -11.73 17.12 -7.60
N MET A 278 -12.05 18.37 -7.94
CA MET A 278 -13.05 18.71 -8.96
C MET A 278 -12.63 18.30 -10.38
N SER A 279 -11.35 18.42 -10.69
CA SER A 279 -10.74 17.99 -11.96
C SER A 279 -10.46 16.49 -12.02
N ASN A 280 -10.68 15.77 -10.91
CA ASN A 280 -10.39 14.34 -10.75
C ASN A 280 -8.90 14.00 -10.99
N ASP A 281 -8.01 14.71 -10.29
CA ASP A 281 -6.55 14.63 -10.39
C ASP A 281 -5.96 15.05 -11.74
N ARG A 282 -6.74 15.71 -12.61
CA ARG A 282 -6.17 16.22 -13.87
C ARG A 282 -5.26 17.42 -13.59
N TYR A 283 -5.72 18.36 -12.79
CA TYR A 283 -4.90 19.47 -12.29
C TYR A 283 -4.28 19.10 -10.94
N LYS A 284 -3.09 19.63 -10.66
CA LYS A 284 -2.26 19.21 -9.53
C LYS A 284 -2.16 20.29 -8.48
N SER A 285 -2.62 20.00 -7.28
CA SER A 285 -2.24 20.70 -6.06
C SER A 285 -0.85 20.23 -5.66
N ILE A 286 0.08 21.17 -5.52
CA ILE A 286 1.50 20.87 -5.38
C ILE A 286 2.04 21.49 -4.09
N GLU A 287 2.86 20.69 -3.41
CA GLU A 287 3.52 21.11 -2.18
C GLU A 287 4.43 22.31 -2.45
N HIS A 288 4.31 23.33 -1.62
CA HIS A 288 5.13 24.53 -1.70
C HIS A 288 5.41 25.08 -0.30
N CYS A 289 6.46 25.88 -0.19
CA CYS A 289 6.86 26.52 1.06
C CYS A 289 7.43 27.91 0.81
N VAL A 290 7.64 28.66 1.88
CA VAL A 290 8.12 30.03 1.81
C VAL A 290 9.31 30.23 2.74
N VAL A 291 10.47 30.59 2.19
CA VAL A 291 11.65 30.93 2.98
C VAL A 291 11.69 32.42 3.31
N VAL A 292 12.55 32.79 4.25
CA VAL A 292 12.81 34.17 4.67
C VAL A 292 14.21 34.62 4.28
N ASP A 293 14.41 35.93 4.24
CA ASP A 293 15.67 36.57 3.87
C ASP A 293 16.32 37.22 5.10
N SER A 294 17.65 37.27 5.14
CA SER A 294 18.38 37.87 6.27
C SER A 294 18.53 39.39 6.19
N SER A 295 18.38 39.97 5.01
CA SER A 295 18.72 41.36 4.73
C SER A 295 17.50 42.25 4.48
N ARG A 296 16.41 41.68 3.97
CA ARG A 296 15.22 42.44 3.58
C ARG A 296 13.96 41.85 4.15
N ALA A 297 13.10 42.71 4.69
CA ALA A 297 11.71 42.35 4.88
C ALA A 297 11.05 42.19 3.50
N ARG A 298 10.07 41.29 3.43
CA ARG A 298 9.34 41.01 2.20
C ARG A 298 7.85 40.89 2.44
N ILE A 299 7.09 41.04 1.37
CA ILE A 299 5.64 40.87 1.40
C ILE A 299 5.16 39.89 0.34
N SER A 300 4.03 39.24 0.63
CA SER A 300 3.30 38.46 -0.36
C SER A 300 1.80 38.61 -0.17
N ILE A 301 1.05 38.69 -1.27
CA ILE A 301 -0.37 39.02 -1.24
C ILE A 301 -1.16 38.00 -2.07
N PRO A 302 -1.46 36.81 -1.51
CA PRO A 302 -2.32 35.83 -2.17
C PRO A 302 -3.80 36.22 -2.10
N LEU A 303 -4.48 36.07 -3.24
CA LEU A 303 -5.92 35.94 -3.34
C LEU A 303 -6.28 34.45 -3.40
N PHE A 304 -6.95 33.95 -2.37
CA PHE A 304 -7.49 32.60 -2.31
C PHE A 304 -8.90 32.56 -2.87
N VAL A 305 -9.17 31.63 -3.78
CA VAL A 305 -10.48 31.43 -4.42
C VAL A 305 -11.03 30.08 -4.02
N ASN A 306 -12.06 30.05 -3.17
CA ASN A 306 -12.53 28.86 -2.47
C ASN A 306 -13.99 28.53 -2.81
N PRO A 307 -14.40 27.27 -2.60
CA PRO A 307 -15.82 26.91 -2.51
C PRO A 307 -16.54 27.65 -1.36
N SER A 308 -17.88 27.65 -1.38
CA SER A 308 -18.69 28.01 -0.20
C SER A 308 -18.49 27.00 0.93
N PHE A 309 -18.64 27.42 2.19
CA PHE A 309 -18.43 26.55 3.35
C PHE A 309 -19.36 25.32 3.40
N ASP A 310 -20.54 25.42 2.81
CA ASP A 310 -21.57 24.36 2.71
C ASP A 310 -21.46 23.54 1.41
N SER A 311 -20.48 23.82 0.56
CA SER A 311 -20.30 23.14 -0.72
C SER A 311 -19.83 21.70 -0.57
N VAL A 312 -20.54 20.77 -1.21
CA VAL A 312 -20.09 19.39 -1.37
C VAL A 312 -19.17 19.30 -2.59
N ILE A 313 -17.86 19.29 -2.36
CA ILE A 313 -16.87 19.21 -3.44
C ILE A 313 -16.77 17.79 -4.03
N GLY A 314 -16.75 17.70 -5.35
CA GLY A 314 -16.68 16.45 -6.11
C GLY A 314 -16.33 16.72 -7.57
N SER A 315 -16.12 15.69 -8.41
CA SER A 315 -15.65 15.96 -9.78
C SER A 315 -16.74 16.56 -10.63
N ILE A 316 -16.37 17.65 -11.27
CA ILE A 316 -17.20 18.46 -12.15
C ILE A 316 -17.09 17.97 -13.61
N SER A 317 -16.04 17.22 -13.96
CA SER A 317 -15.86 16.74 -15.34
C SER A 317 -16.98 15.77 -15.75
N THR A 318 -17.59 16.03 -16.91
CA THR A 318 -18.61 15.19 -17.53
C THR A 318 -18.05 13.81 -17.93
N ASN A 319 -16.78 13.75 -18.31
CA ASN A 319 -16.03 12.50 -18.47
C ASN A 319 -15.73 11.82 -17.11
N ALA A 320 -15.59 12.60 -16.03
CA ALA A 320 -15.41 12.07 -14.69
C ALA A 320 -16.69 11.52 -14.05
N LYS A 321 -17.91 11.86 -14.51
CA LYS A 321 -19.10 11.07 -14.13
C LYS A 321 -19.05 9.64 -14.68
N ARG A 322 -18.30 9.42 -15.77
CA ARG A 322 -18.03 8.10 -16.37
C ARG A 322 -16.80 7.41 -15.74
N TRP A 323 -15.77 8.18 -15.37
CA TRP A 323 -14.49 7.69 -14.83
C TRP A 323 -14.39 7.61 -13.29
N ARG A 324 -15.06 8.49 -12.50
CA ARG A 324 -15.10 8.40 -11.02
C ARG A 324 -15.82 7.15 -10.54
N LYS A 325 -16.92 6.77 -11.19
CA LYS A 325 -17.77 5.63 -10.75
C LYS A 325 -17.02 4.30 -10.78
N THR A 326 -15.93 4.23 -11.53
CA THR A 326 -15.18 3.00 -11.73
C THR A 326 -13.71 3.14 -11.34
N LYS A 327 -13.23 4.33 -10.95
CA LYS A 327 -11.84 4.55 -10.46
C LYS A 327 -11.52 3.74 -9.22
N ALA A 328 -12.47 3.59 -8.30
CA ALA A 328 -12.26 2.74 -7.13
C ALA A 328 -12.16 1.25 -7.55
N ALA A 329 -13.02 0.81 -8.45
CA ALA A 329 -12.97 -0.53 -9.05
C ALA A 329 -11.68 -0.77 -9.86
N SER A 330 -11.18 0.21 -10.60
CA SER A 330 -9.98 0.07 -11.44
C SER A 330 -8.68 0.23 -10.67
N LYS A 331 -8.66 1.09 -9.65
CA LYS A 331 -7.46 1.35 -8.82
C LYS A 331 -7.34 0.41 -7.64
N TRP A 332 -8.43 -0.05 -7.06
CA TRP A 332 -8.43 -0.83 -5.81
C TRP A 332 -9.11 -2.18 -5.92
N GLY A 333 -10.01 -2.38 -6.90
CA GLY A 333 -10.82 -3.60 -6.99
C GLY A 333 -11.84 -3.75 -5.87
N PHE A 334 -11.91 -2.79 -4.93
CA PHE A 334 -12.71 -2.86 -3.74
C PHE A 334 -13.18 -1.46 -3.32
N PHE A 335 -14.44 -1.30 -2.92
CA PHE A 335 -15.00 -0.02 -2.47
C PHE A 335 -16.27 -0.19 -1.64
N GLN A 336 -16.57 0.75 -0.73
CA GLN A 336 -17.84 0.78 -0.01
C GLN A 336 -18.86 1.69 -0.73
N ILE A 337 -20.11 1.27 -0.77
CA ILE A 337 -21.25 2.05 -1.27
C ILE A 337 -22.21 2.36 -0.13
N ILE A 338 -22.66 3.61 -0.09
CA ILE A 338 -23.73 4.11 0.80
C ILE A 338 -24.87 4.64 -0.05
N ASN A 339 -26.06 4.82 0.54
CA ASN A 339 -27.25 5.30 -0.18
C ASN A 339 -27.58 4.47 -1.43
N HIS A 340 -27.33 3.16 -1.37
CA HIS A 340 -27.54 2.23 -2.49
C HIS A 340 -29.02 1.87 -2.71
N GLY A 341 -29.91 2.29 -1.79
CA GLY A 341 -31.36 2.13 -1.92
C GLY A 341 -31.93 0.83 -1.35
N ILE A 342 -31.13 0.02 -0.65
CA ILE A 342 -31.67 -1.08 0.16
C ILE A 342 -32.05 -0.49 1.52
N PRO A 343 -33.28 -0.70 2.03
CA PRO A 343 -33.68 -0.20 3.35
C PRO A 343 -32.75 -0.73 4.45
N ILE A 344 -32.39 0.12 5.40
CA ILE A 344 -31.48 -0.25 6.49
C ILE A 344 -32.02 -1.40 7.33
N GLU A 345 -33.34 -1.43 7.55
CA GLU A 345 -34.05 -2.49 8.26
C GLU A 345 -33.87 -3.86 7.59
N VAL A 346 -33.80 -3.91 6.25
CA VAL A 346 -33.56 -5.17 5.52
C VAL A 346 -32.15 -5.70 5.80
N LEU A 347 -31.16 -4.81 5.92
CA LEU A 347 -29.78 -5.18 6.23
C LEU A 347 -29.64 -5.63 7.70
N GLU A 348 -30.21 -4.86 8.63
CA GLU A 348 -30.17 -5.17 10.08
C GLU A 348 -30.89 -6.50 10.38
N ASN A 349 -32.07 -6.71 9.81
CA ASN A 349 -32.82 -7.96 9.96
C ASN A 349 -32.06 -9.17 9.41
N LEU A 350 -31.27 -9.00 8.33
CA LEU A 350 -30.48 -10.08 7.76
C LEU A 350 -29.30 -10.48 8.67
N ILE A 351 -28.62 -9.49 9.26
CA ILE A 351 -27.56 -9.74 10.26
C ILE A 351 -28.15 -10.44 11.48
N GLU A 352 -29.25 -9.92 12.02
CA GLU A 352 -29.93 -10.50 13.19
C GLU A 352 -30.38 -11.95 12.93
N ALA A 353 -30.95 -12.23 11.75
CA ALA A 353 -31.34 -13.57 11.35
C ALA A 353 -30.14 -14.53 11.27
N GLY A 354 -28.99 -14.05 10.78
CA GLY A 354 -27.73 -14.79 10.79
C GLY A 354 -27.30 -15.17 12.20
N HIS A 355 -27.25 -14.20 13.13
CA HIS A 355 -26.94 -14.45 14.53
C HIS A 355 -27.89 -15.48 15.16
N LYS A 356 -29.20 -15.29 15.01
CA LYS A 356 -30.22 -16.21 15.54
C LYS A 356 -29.99 -17.64 15.08
N PHE A 357 -29.69 -17.84 13.79
CA PHE A 357 -29.43 -19.18 13.27
C PHE A 357 -28.14 -19.79 13.83
N PHE A 358 -27.04 -19.04 13.88
CA PHE A 358 -25.76 -19.59 14.35
C PHE A 358 -25.69 -19.77 15.87
N GLU A 359 -26.53 -19.07 16.63
CA GLU A 359 -26.72 -19.24 18.07
C GLU A 359 -27.62 -20.43 18.44
N LEU A 360 -28.30 -21.06 17.46
CA LEU A 360 -29.07 -22.29 17.72
C LEU A 360 -28.17 -23.43 18.23
N PRO A 361 -28.74 -24.36 19.03
CA PRO A 361 -28.04 -25.58 19.45
C PRO A 361 -27.47 -26.35 18.26
N ALA A 362 -26.31 -26.99 18.46
CA ALA A 362 -25.64 -27.76 17.40
C ALA A 362 -26.54 -28.84 16.78
N GLU A 363 -27.43 -29.45 17.58
CA GLU A 363 -28.41 -30.46 17.15
C GLU A 363 -29.45 -29.93 16.16
N GLU A 364 -29.74 -28.63 16.20
CA GLU A 364 -30.64 -27.99 15.25
C GLU A 364 -29.91 -27.62 13.96
N LYS A 365 -28.66 -27.14 14.09
CA LYS A 365 -27.82 -26.75 12.97
C LYS A 365 -27.33 -27.94 12.13
N VAL A 366 -27.05 -29.10 12.76
CA VAL A 366 -26.50 -30.29 12.07
C VAL A 366 -27.38 -30.81 10.93
N LYS A 367 -28.70 -30.52 10.96
CA LYS A 367 -29.65 -30.87 9.89
C LYS A 367 -29.30 -30.23 8.54
N TYR A 368 -28.53 -29.14 8.56
CA TYR A 368 -28.06 -28.42 7.38
C TYR A 368 -26.62 -28.80 6.98
N TYR A 369 -25.97 -29.69 7.72
CA TYR A 369 -24.61 -30.18 7.47
C TYR A 369 -24.62 -31.39 6.52
N LYS A 370 -23.77 -31.39 5.48
CA LYS A 370 -23.61 -32.53 4.56
C LYS A 370 -22.14 -32.85 4.33
N GLU A 371 -21.73 -34.07 4.70
CA GLU A 371 -20.33 -34.54 4.72
C GLU A 371 -19.83 -35.08 3.36
N ASN A 372 -20.73 -35.41 2.42
CA ASN A 372 -20.39 -36.02 1.13
C ASN A 372 -21.12 -35.35 -0.05
N THR A 373 -20.35 -34.99 -1.07
CA THR A 373 -20.79 -34.30 -2.29
C THR A 373 -21.44 -35.26 -3.31
N SER A 374 -22.63 -35.77 -3.02
CA SER A 374 -23.50 -36.38 -4.04
C SER A 374 -24.92 -35.83 -3.93
N VAL A 375 -25.25 -35.00 -4.93
CA VAL A 375 -26.55 -34.67 -5.55
C VAL A 375 -27.78 -34.44 -4.64
N ASP A 376 -28.36 -33.24 -4.80
CA ASP A 376 -29.80 -32.92 -4.84
C ASP A 376 -30.50 -32.07 -3.77
N GLU A 377 -29.85 -31.53 -2.74
CA GLU A 377 -30.53 -30.49 -1.92
C GLU A 377 -29.55 -29.45 -1.41
N SER A 378 -29.81 -28.21 -1.78
CA SER A 378 -28.80 -27.21 -2.17
C SER A 378 -28.31 -26.24 -1.09
N VAL A 379 -28.63 -26.41 0.20
CA VAL A 379 -28.04 -25.58 1.28
C VAL A 379 -26.89 -26.30 1.97
N PHE A 380 -25.74 -25.62 2.03
CA PHE A 380 -24.51 -26.14 2.62
C PHE A 380 -24.18 -25.40 3.90
N LEU A 381 -24.23 -26.08 5.05
CA LEU A 381 -23.57 -25.62 6.28
C LEU A 381 -22.14 -26.16 6.29
N TYR A 382 -21.15 -25.27 6.36
CA TYR A 382 -19.76 -25.62 6.63
C TYR A 382 -19.47 -25.37 8.10
N TRP A 383 -19.15 -26.42 8.85
CA TRP A 383 -18.36 -26.29 10.07
C TRP A 383 -16.94 -26.01 9.61
N SER A 384 -16.38 -24.85 9.99
CA SER A 384 -14.98 -24.49 9.80
C SER A 384 -14.38 -25.00 8.48
N ALA A 385 -14.50 -24.23 7.40
CA ALA A 385 -14.07 -24.68 6.07
C ALA A 385 -12.67 -25.33 6.14
N ILE A 386 -12.55 -26.58 5.66
CA ILE A 386 -11.26 -27.26 5.50
C ILE A 386 -10.47 -26.43 4.48
N GLY A 387 -9.62 -25.53 4.99
CA GLY A 387 -8.84 -24.64 4.15
C GLY A 387 -7.80 -25.39 3.31
N ASP A 388 -7.31 -26.52 3.83
CA ASP A 388 -6.43 -27.46 3.15
C ASP A 388 -6.62 -28.85 3.76
N LYS A 389 -6.84 -29.89 2.94
CA LYS A 389 -6.89 -31.28 3.45
C LYS A 389 -5.52 -31.72 3.98
N ASP A 390 -4.45 -31.03 3.56
CA ASP A 390 -3.07 -31.36 3.89
C ASP A 390 -2.53 -30.60 5.12
N GLU A 391 -3.01 -29.38 5.42
CA GLU A 391 -2.52 -28.55 6.56
C GLU A 391 -3.32 -28.70 7.86
N LYS A 392 -4.54 -29.29 7.84
CA LYS A 392 -5.44 -29.41 9.01
C LYS A 392 -5.76 -28.08 9.75
N VAL A 393 -5.49 -26.91 9.17
CA VAL A 393 -5.83 -25.61 9.79
C VAL A 393 -7.23 -25.18 9.36
N LEU A 394 -8.13 -25.16 10.34
CA LEU A 394 -9.54 -24.78 10.21
C LEU A 394 -9.70 -23.25 10.22
N GLU A 395 -10.58 -22.71 9.38
CA GLU A 395 -10.99 -21.30 9.46
C GLU A 395 -11.91 -21.10 10.68
N TRP A 396 -11.65 -20.04 11.47
CA TRP A 396 -12.46 -19.71 12.66
C TRP A 396 -13.76 -18.99 12.26
N ARG A 397 -14.60 -19.69 11.51
CA ARG A 397 -15.91 -19.24 11.06
C ARG A 397 -16.83 -20.42 10.76
N ASP A 398 -18.11 -20.21 10.96
CA ASP A 398 -19.16 -21.04 10.39
C ASP A 398 -19.77 -20.32 9.18
N SER A 399 -20.25 -21.08 8.19
CA SER A 399 -20.94 -20.46 7.06
C SER A 399 -22.10 -21.31 6.56
N ILE A 400 -23.15 -20.63 6.14
CA ILE A 400 -24.26 -21.24 5.39
C ILE A 400 -24.34 -20.58 4.02
N LYS A 401 -24.50 -21.39 2.98
CA LYS A 401 -24.49 -20.91 1.59
C LYS A 401 -25.54 -21.60 0.73
N HIS A 402 -26.17 -20.81 -0.13
CA HIS A 402 -27.13 -21.30 -1.13
C HIS A 402 -27.06 -20.50 -2.43
N GLY A 403 -27.36 -21.15 -3.56
CA GLY A 403 -27.61 -20.44 -4.81
C GLY A 403 -28.92 -19.66 -4.77
N CYS A 404 -29.01 -18.56 -5.52
CA CYS A 404 -30.18 -17.67 -5.52
C CYS A 404 -30.85 -17.54 -6.89
N ASN A 405 -30.63 -18.50 -7.78
CA ASN A 405 -31.25 -18.52 -9.10
C ASN A 405 -32.75 -18.84 -8.99
N PRO A 406 -33.60 -18.37 -9.92
CA PRO A 406 -35.05 -18.60 -9.86
C PRO A 406 -35.47 -20.08 -9.82
N GLN A 407 -34.61 -20.99 -10.29
CA GLN A 407 -34.85 -22.43 -10.31
C GLN A 407 -34.55 -23.12 -8.95
N ASN A 408 -33.91 -22.41 -8.01
CA ASN A 408 -33.52 -22.97 -6.73
C ASN A 408 -34.66 -22.91 -5.72
N ASP A 409 -34.86 -24.00 -4.96
CA ASP A 409 -35.89 -24.04 -3.92
C ASP A 409 -35.52 -23.19 -2.70
N SER A 410 -36.24 -22.08 -2.54
CA SER A 410 -36.11 -21.17 -1.39
C SER A 410 -36.35 -21.82 -0.02
N ASN A 411 -37.06 -22.96 0.05
CA ASN A 411 -37.34 -23.66 1.30
C ASN A 411 -36.10 -24.29 1.93
N LEU A 412 -35.01 -24.40 1.16
CA LEU A 412 -33.77 -24.99 1.65
C LEU A 412 -33.04 -24.10 2.66
N TRP A 413 -33.27 -22.78 2.65
CA TRP A 413 -32.77 -21.91 3.71
C TRP A 413 -33.42 -22.27 5.06
N PRO A 414 -32.65 -22.24 6.17
CA PRO A 414 -33.21 -22.40 7.51
C PRO A 414 -34.35 -21.42 7.77
N PRO A 415 -35.45 -21.85 8.42
CA PRO A 415 -36.60 -20.99 8.72
C PRO A 415 -36.23 -19.64 9.33
N GLU A 416 -35.19 -19.60 10.16
CA GLU A 416 -34.68 -18.43 10.87
C GLU A 416 -34.09 -17.38 9.94
N THR A 417 -33.56 -17.80 8.78
CA THR A 417 -32.90 -16.90 7.80
C THR A 417 -33.71 -16.71 6.52
N ARG A 418 -34.61 -17.64 6.21
CA ARG A 418 -35.28 -17.77 4.90
C ARG A 418 -35.95 -16.48 4.45
N ASN A 419 -36.82 -15.91 5.28
CA ASN A 419 -37.62 -14.74 4.88
C ASN A 419 -36.74 -13.51 4.64
N GLN A 420 -35.72 -13.31 5.48
CA GLN A 420 -34.79 -12.19 5.42
C GLN A 420 -33.85 -12.31 4.22
N VAL A 421 -33.37 -13.52 3.92
CA VAL A 421 -32.58 -13.78 2.71
C VAL A 421 -33.42 -13.50 1.45
N LEU A 422 -34.67 -13.99 1.41
CA LEU A 422 -35.57 -13.74 0.27
C LEU A 422 -35.90 -12.26 0.10
N GLU A 423 -36.10 -11.53 1.19
CA GLU A 423 -36.31 -10.08 1.13
C GLU A 423 -35.06 -9.36 0.62
N TYR A 424 -33.88 -9.66 1.18
CA TYR A 424 -32.62 -9.08 0.72
C TYR A 424 -32.35 -9.34 -0.77
N GLN A 425 -32.67 -10.53 -1.28
CA GLN A 425 -32.53 -10.88 -2.70
C GLN A 425 -33.30 -9.95 -3.63
N LYS A 426 -34.51 -9.49 -3.24
CA LYS A 426 -35.33 -8.56 -4.06
C LYS A 426 -34.60 -7.24 -4.31
N TRP A 427 -33.77 -6.81 -3.36
CA TRP A 427 -33.02 -5.56 -3.42
C TRP A 427 -31.61 -5.73 -3.99
N ALA A 428 -30.91 -6.80 -3.59
CA ALA A 428 -29.53 -7.05 -3.99
C ALA A 428 -29.39 -7.35 -5.49
N LYS A 429 -30.34 -8.10 -6.09
CA LYS A 429 -30.28 -8.47 -7.52
C LYS A 429 -30.35 -7.25 -8.46
N PRO A 430 -31.35 -6.34 -8.35
CA PRO A 430 -31.37 -5.12 -9.16
C PRO A 430 -30.18 -4.21 -8.91
N LEU A 431 -29.71 -4.12 -7.66
CA LEU A 431 -28.54 -3.32 -7.30
C LEU A 431 -27.27 -3.86 -7.98
N ALA A 432 -27.02 -5.17 -7.92
CA ALA A 432 -25.90 -5.82 -8.59
C ALA A 432 -25.92 -5.57 -10.11
N LYS A 433 -27.07 -5.75 -10.76
CA LYS A 433 -27.25 -5.46 -12.20
C LYS A 433 -26.97 -3.99 -12.51
N LYS A 434 -27.43 -3.05 -11.67
CA LYS A 434 -27.17 -1.61 -11.82
C LYS A 434 -25.70 -1.27 -11.66
N LEU A 435 -25.00 -1.85 -10.69
CA LEU A 435 -23.56 -1.64 -10.47
C LEU A 435 -22.75 -2.17 -11.65
N LEU A 436 -23.03 -3.37 -12.15
CA LEU A 436 -22.38 -3.92 -13.35
C LEU A 436 -22.59 -3.03 -14.57
N LYS A 437 -23.82 -2.54 -14.82
CA LYS A 437 -24.09 -1.56 -15.89
C LYS A 437 -23.25 -0.30 -15.75
N VAL A 438 -23.11 0.23 -14.53
CA VAL A 438 -22.29 1.42 -14.26
C VAL A 438 -20.81 1.15 -14.54
N LEU A 439 -20.29 0.01 -14.10
CA LEU A 439 -18.91 -0.42 -14.35
C LEU A 439 -18.65 -0.60 -15.85
N LEU A 440 -19.52 -1.29 -16.57
CA LEU A 440 -19.37 -1.52 -18.01
C LEU A 440 -19.47 -0.22 -18.83
N LYS A 441 -20.38 0.68 -18.46
CA LYS A 441 -20.52 2.01 -19.10
C LYS A 441 -19.26 2.87 -18.94
N GLY A 442 -18.45 2.63 -17.89
CA GLY A 442 -17.14 3.25 -17.69
C GLY A 442 -16.16 3.01 -18.86
N HIS A 443 -16.39 1.97 -19.67
CA HIS A 443 -15.53 1.55 -20.77
C HIS A 443 -16.31 1.35 -22.09
N ASN A 444 -17.28 2.22 -22.36
CA ASN A 444 -18.05 2.26 -23.62
C ASN A 444 -18.93 1.03 -23.93
N VAL A 445 -19.15 0.14 -22.97
CA VAL A 445 -20.20 -0.88 -23.08
C VAL A 445 -21.50 -0.27 -22.57
N ASN A 446 -22.37 0.12 -23.51
CA ASN A 446 -23.53 0.94 -23.20
C ASN A 446 -24.75 0.13 -22.71
N GLU A 447 -24.83 -1.17 -23.03
CA GLU A 447 -25.92 -2.07 -22.64
C GLU A 447 -25.40 -3.46 -22.29
N ILE A 448 -26.10 -4.16 -21.39
CA ILE A 448 -25.96 -5.60 -21.16
C ILE A 448 -27.05 -6.22 -22.02
N ASP A 449 -26.69 -6.78 -23.16
CA ASP A 449 -27.62 -7.49 -24.04
C ASP A 449 -27.90 -8.92 -23.54
N GLU A 450 -28.81 -9.63 -24.21
CA GLU A 450 -29.20 -11.01 -23.86
C GLU A 450 -28.02 -12.00 -23.93
N SER A 451 -26.95 -11.68 -24.66
CA SER A 451 -25.76 -12.53 -24.74
C SER A 451 -24.84 -12.38 -23.53
N LEU A 452 -24.82 -11.20 -22.90
CA LEU A 452 -23.99 -10.90 -21.74
C LEU A 452 -24.66 -11.21 -20.40
N GLU A 453 -25.99 -11.22 -20.36
CA GLU A 453 -26.76 -11.44 -19.12
C GLU A 453 -26.47 -12.79 -18.46
N PRO A 454 -26.40 -13.94 -19.18
CA PRO A 454 -26.00 -15.22 -18.59
C PRO A 454 -24.58 -15.21 -18.00
N LEU A 455 -23.64 -14.49 -18.61
CA LEU A 455 -22.26 -14.43 -18.14
C LEU A 455 -22.09 -13.54 -16.89
N LEU A 456 -22.86 -12.45 -16.81
CA LEU A 456 -22.77 -11.47 -15.73
C LEU A 456 -23.66 -11.79 -14.53
N MET A 457 -24.82 -12.42 -14.77
CA MET A 457 -25.88 -12.63 -13.77
C MET A 457 -26.35 -14.10 -13.69
N GLY A 458 -25.84 -15.01 -14.53
CA GLY A 458 -26.34 -16.39 -14.62
C GLY A 458 -26.10 -17.25 -13.39
N THR A 459 -25.14 -16.89 -12.54
CA THR A 459 -24.91 -17.58 -11.27
C THR A 459 -24.82 -16.61 -10.11
N MET A 460 -25.77 -16.74 -9.18
CA MET A 460 -25.80 -15.95 -7.94
C MET A 460 -25.87 -16.88 -6.73
N ALA A 461 -25.17 -16.52 -5.65
CA ALA A 461 -25.27 -17.18 -4.37
C ALA A 461 -25.19 -16.18 -3.23
N ILE A 462 -25.82 -16.52 -2.10
CA ILE A 462 -25.70 -15.80 -0.85
C ILE A 462 -25.03 -16.72 0.15
N SER A 463 -24.13 -16.14 0.94
CA SER A 463 -23.49 -16.80 2.07
C SER A 463 -23.60 -15.92 3.29
N ILE A 464 -24.00 -16.50 4.42
CA ILE A 464 -23.93 -15.87 5.74
C ILE A 464 -22.73 -16.49 6.44
N ASN A 465 -21.76 -15.66 6.82
CA ASN A 465 -20.55 -16.07 7.52
C ASN A 465 -20.63 -15.56 8.95
N TYR A 466 -20.45 -16.46 9.92
CA TYR A 466 -20.49 -16.16 11.34
C TYR A 466 -19.13 -16.43 11.96
N TYR A 467 -18.57 -15.42 12.61
CA TYR A 467 -17.27 -15.48 13.27
C TYR A 467 -17.50 -15.52 14.78
N PRO A 468 -17.48 -16.71 15.41
CA PRO A 468 -17.69 -16.80 16.85
C PRO A 468 -16.57 -16.09 17.62
N PRO A 469 -16.84 -15.51 18.81
CA PRO A 469 -15.81 -14.88 19.63
C PRO A 469 -14.58 -15.77 19.80
N CYS A 470 -13.42 -15.25 19.40
CA CYS A 470 -12.17 -16.00 19.44
C CYS A 470 -11.40 -15.65 20.73
N PRO A 471 -10.98 -16.64 21.54
CA PRO A 471 -10.14 -16.39 22.72
C PRO A 471 -8.75 -15.81 22.38
N ASN A 472 -8.20 -16.15 21.20
CA ASN A 472 -6.85 -15.78 20.79
C ASN A 472 -6.83 -15.11 19.39
N PRO A 473 -7.47 -13.95 19.22
CA PRO A 473 -7.69 -13.34 17.90
C PRO A 473 -6.40 -12.94 17.17
N SER A 474 -5.28 -12.73 17.88
CA SER A 474 -3.99 -12.35 17.29
C SER A 474 -3.29 -13.46 16.51
N ILE A 475 -3.70 -14.72 16.70
CA ILE A 475 -3.09 -15.91 16.07
C ILE A 475 -4.11 -16.80 15.36
N THR A 476 -5.39 -16.43 15.36
CA THR A 476 -6.47 -17.21 14.78
C THR A 476 -7.03 -16.49 13.55
N ILE A 477 -7.02 -17.19 12.41
CA ILE A 477 -7.51 -16.64 11.15
C ILE A 477 -9.00 -17.00 11.00
N GLY A 478 -9.86 -15.98 10.96
CA GLY A 478 -11.29 -16.17 10.69
C GLY A 478 -11.56 -16.62 9.25
N CYS A 479 -10.88 -16.02 8.27
CA CYS A 479 -10.98 -16.36 6.85
C CYS A 479 -9.61 -16.15 6.19
N ARG A 480 -9.13 -17.12 5.41
CA ARG A 480 -7.84 -16.98 4.71
C ARG A 480 -7.94 -15.88 3.63
N ARG A 481 -6.79 -15.30 3.28
CA ARG A 481 -6.65 -14.40 2.12
C ARG A 481 -7.20 -15.08 0.86
N HIS A 482 -8.10 -14.42 0.13
CA HIS A 482 -8.70 -14.98 -1.08
C HIS A 482 -9.10 -13.89 -2.09
N CYS A 483 -9.41 -14.30 -3.31
CA CYS A 483 -10.11 -13.53 -4.34
C CYS A 483 -11.38 -14.26 -4.78
N ASP A 484 -12.39 -13.49 -5.22
CA ASP A 484 -13.66 -14.05 -5.67
C ASP A 484 -13.67 -14.33 -7.17
N VAL A 485 -14.23 -15.48 -7.56
CA VAL A 485 -14.46 -15.82 -8.98
C VAL A 485 -15.60 -15.00 -9.61
N SER A 486 -16.47 -14.40 -8.79
CA SER A 486 -17.66 -13.66 -9.24
C SER A 486 -17.31 -12.47 -10.15
N CYS A 487 -18.31 -11.86 -10.79
CA CYS A 487 -18.11 -10.55 -11.42
C CYS A 487 -18.01 -9.45 -10.36
N ILE A 488 -18.93 -9.47 -9.39
CA ILE A 488 -18.94 -8.61 -8.21
C ILE A 488 -19.44 -9.40 -7.00
N THR A 489 -18.97 -9.02 -5.81
CA THR A 489 -19.50 -9.48 -4.53
C THR A 489 -20.03 -8.28 -3.75
N LEU A 490 -21.26 -8.38 -3.23
CA LEU A 490 -21.84 -7.40 -2.30
C LEU A 490 -21.75 -7.96 -0.89
N LEU A 491 -20.90 -7.36 -0.06
CA LEU A 491 -20.63 -7.78 1.30
C LEU A 491 -21.25 -6.81 2.30
N LEU A 492 -22.17 -7.33 3.12
CA LEU A 492 -22.68 -6.65 4.30
C LEU A 492 -21.80 -7.04 5.51
N GLN A 493 -21.35 -6.04 6.27
CA GLN A 493 -20.60 -6.24 7.52
C GLN A 493 -21.50 -5.87 8.71
N ASP A 494 -21.27 -6.52 9.84
CA ASP A 494 -21.78 -6.08 11.13
C ASP A 494 -20.90 -4.95 11.72
N ASP A 495 -21.27 -4.47 12.91
CA ASP A 495 -20.54 -3.40 13.59
C ASP A 495 -19.19 -3.88 14.19
N THR A 496 -18.93 -5.19 14.22
CA THR A 496 -17.70 -5.78 14.74
C THR A 496 -16.52 -5.55 13.79
N GLY A 497 -16.75 -5.60 12.48
CA GLY A 497 -15.73 -5.42 11.46
C GLY A 497 -14.77 -6.60 11.31
N GLY A 498 -13.48 -6.32 11.07
CA GLY A 498 -12.45 -7.35 10.88
C GLY A 498 -12.15 -7.72 9.42
N LEU A 499 -12.76 -7.03 8.45
CA LEU A 499 -12.39 -7.16 7.05
C LEU A 499 -11.10 -6.39 6.73
N TYR A 500 -10.15 -7.07 6.11
CA TYR A 500 -8.95 -6.45 5.57
C TYR A 500 -8.87 -6.66 4.07
N VAL A 501 -8.47 -5.61 3.35
CA VAL A 501 -8.23 -5.66 1.90
C VAL A 501 -6.81 -5.23 1.61
N ARG A 502 -6.16 -5.86 0.64
CA ARG A 502 -4.77 -5.52 0.31
C ARG A 502 -4.74 -4.28 -0.60
N GLY A 503 -3.85 -3.34 -0.29
CA GLY A 503 -3.64 -2.13 -1.08
C GLY A 503 -2.95 -2.40 -2.43
N THR A 504 -3.02 -1.46 -3.37
CA THR A 504 -2.44 -1.61 -4.72
C THR A 504 -0.99 -1.15 -4.87
N LYS A 505 -0.37 -0.66 -3.78
CA LYS A 505 1.05 -0.36 -3.69
C LYS A 505 1.60 -0.97 -2.39
N GLY A 506 2.28 -2.12 -2.49
CA GLY A 506 2.88 -2.84 -1.36
C GLY A 506 2.02 -3.99 -0.78
N ASP A 507 2.59 -4.73 0.18
CA ASP A 507 1.95 -5.88 0.85
C ASP A 507 1.07 -5.47 2.04
N ASN A 508 0.68 -4.19 2.11
CA ASN A 508 -0.06 -3.63 3.23
C ASN A 508 -1.54 -4.04 3.19
N TRP A 509 -2.02 -4.60 4.29
CA TRP A 509 -3.43 -4.87 4.55
C TRP A 509 -4.09 -3.64 5.15
N ILE A 510 -5.22 -3.25 4.58
CA ILE A 510 -6.00 -2.08 4.96
C ILE A 510 -7.27 -2.58 5.64
N HIS A 511 -7.48 -2.19 6.90
CA HIS A 511 -8.72 -2.46 7.60
C HIS A 511 -9.88 -1.69 6.96
N VAL A 512 -10.96 -2.38 6.62
CA VAL A 512 -12.19 -1.79 6.09
C VAL A 512 -13.15 -1.56 7.24
N ASN A 513 -13.12 -0.36 7.80
CA ASN A 513 -14.02 0.01 8.89
C ASN A 513 -15.50 -0.17 8.45
N PRO A 514 -16.34 -0.85 9.25
CA PRO A 514 -17.77 -0.91 9.02
C PRO A 514 -18.38 0.49 8.95
N ILE A 515 -19.27 0.69 8.00
CA ILE A 515 -20.09 1.89 7.91
C ILE A 515 -21.53 1.41 7.98
N LYS A 516 -22.28 1.91 8.98
CA LYS A 516 -23.66 1.50 9.20
C LYS A 516 -24.50 1.70 7.92
N GLY A 517 -25.14 0.63 7.46
CA GLY A 517 -25.97 0.63 6.25
C GLY A 517 -25.18 0.74 4.93
N ALA A 518 -23.86 0.53 4.94
CA ALA A 518 -23.06 0.44 3.72
C ALA A 518 -22.87 -1.01 3.28
N LEU A 519 -22.64 -1.20 1.97
CA LEU A 519 -22.17 -2.46 1.41
C LEU A 519 -20.74 -2.30 0.91
N ALA A 520 -19.87 -3.24 1.28
CA ALA A 520 -18.59 -3.42 0.62
C ALA A 520 -18.82 -4.10 -0.74
N VAL A 521 -18.15 -3.61 -1.78
CA VAL A 521 -18.21 -4.14 -3.14
C VAL A 521 -16.82 -4.59 -3.55
N ASN A 522 -16.68 -5.89 -3.79
CA ASN A 522 -15.46 -6.49 -4.33
C ASN A 522 -15.63 -6.75 -5.84
N ILE A 523 -14.63 -6.44 -6.64
CA ILE A 523 -14.52 -6.84 -8.05
C ILE A 523 -13.86 -8.21 -8.10
N GLY A 524 -14.54 -9.20 -8.67
CA GLY A 524 -13.99 -10.53 -8.81
C GLY A 524 -13.26 -10.77 -10.14
N ASN A 525 -12.55 -11.88 -10.23
CA ASN A 525 -11.64 -12.22 -11.32
C ASN A 525 -12.34 -12.27 -12.69
N SER A 526 -13.60 -12.71 -12.74
CA SER A 526 -14.33 -12.79 -14.00
C SER A 526 -14.47 -11.41 -14.66
N LEU A 527 -14.73 -10.35 -13.88
CA LEU A 527 -14.84 -9.00 -14.42
C LEU A 527 -13.47 -8.39 -14.79
N GLN A 528 -12.39 -8.76 -14.11
CA GLN A 528 -11.04 -8.38 -14.51
C GLN A 528 -10.67 -8.96 -15.89
N ILE A 529 -10.96 -10.24 -16.13
CA ILE A 529 -10.71 -10.90 -17.42
C ILE A 529 -11.53 -10.25 -18.52
N MET A 530 -12.85 -10.12 -18.31
CA MET A 530 -13.77 -9.54 -19.29
C MET A 530 -13.45 -8.08 -19.62
N SER A 531 -12.94 -7.33 -18.65
CA SER A 531 -12.54 -5.93 -18.83
C SER A 531 -11.14 -5.74 -19.41
N ASN A 532 -10.42 -6.81 -19.76
CA ASN A 532 -9.02 -6.76 -20.19
C ASN A 532 -8.14 -6.01 -19.19
N ASP A 533 -8.24 -6.35 -17.91
CA ASP A 533 -7.37 -5.83 -16.86
C ASP A 533 -7.60 -4.33 -16.52
N ARG A 534 -8.67 -3.73 -17.06
CA ARG A 534 -9.11 -2.36 -16.75
C ARG A 534 -9.73 -2.26 -15.35
N TYR A 535 -10.33 -3.35 -14.87
CA TYR A 535 -10.64 -3.55 -13.46
C TYR A 535 -9.65 -4.51 -12.83
N LYS A 536 -9.14 -4.17 -11.65
CA LYS A 536 -8.09 -4.92 -10.97
C LYS A 536 -8.70 -5.73 -9.84
N VAL A 537 -8.29 -6.98 -9.72
CA VAL A 537 -8.41 -7.73 -8.46
C VAL A 537 -7.14 -7.49 -7.65
N SER A 538 -7.27 -7.35 -6.34
CA SER A 538 -6.14 -7.35 -5.42
C SER A 538 -5.37 -8.67 -5.58
N SER A 539 -4.10 -8.62 -6.00
CA SER A 539 -3.34 -9.86 -6.24
C SER A 539 -3.11 -10.64 -4.93
N ILE A 540 -3.52 -11.92 -4.91
CA ILE A 540 -3.00 -13.11 -4.17
C ILE A 540 -4.09 -13.97 -3.46
N VAL A 541 -3.98 -15.30 -3.71
CA VAL A 541 -4.66 -16.53 -3.23
C VAL A 541 -6.13 -16.74 -3.60
N GLN A 542 -6.43 -17.98 -4.00
CA GLN A 542 -7.76 -18.50 -4.31
C GLN A 542 -8.38 -19.18 -3.10
N GLN A 543 -9.71 -19.10 -2.99
CA GLN A 543 -10.48 -20.04 -2.18
C GLN A 543 -10.89 -21.23 -3.04
N LEU A 544 -10.97 -22.43 -2.44
CA LEU A 544 -11.78 -23.53 -2.97
C LEU A 544 -13.25 -23.23 -2.68
N ILE A 545 -14.06 -23.10 -3.72
CA ILE A 545 -15.52 -23.10 -3.61
C ILE A 545 -16.00 -24.30 -4.42
N GLN A 546 -15.98 -25.48 -3.80
CA GLN A 546 -16.77 -26.61 -4.28
C GLN A 546 -18.22 -26.43 -3.86
N ALA A 547 -18.92 -25.48 -4.47
CA ALA A 547 -20.36 -25.53 -4.55
C ALA A 547 -20.70 -25.56 -6.05
N ARG A 548 -21.22 -26.69 -6.53
CA ARG A 548 -21.81 -26.78 -7.87
C ARG A 548 -23.09 -25.93 -7.86
N LEU A 549 -22.94 -24.63 -8.06
CA LEU A 549 -24.02 -23.81 -8.58
C LEU A 549 -24.23 -24.25 -10.04
N GLU A 550 -25.46 -24.13 -10.54
CA GLU A 550 -25.74 -24.29 -11.97
C GLU A 550 -25.03 -23.15 -12.72
N TYR A 551 -23.79 -23.42 -13.12
CA TYR A 551 -23.00 -22.52 -13.94
C TYR A 551 -23.38 -22.74 -15.41
N PRO A 552 -23.39 -21.70 -16.24
CA PRO A 552 -23.52 -21.88 -17.68
C PRO A 552 -22.20 -22.43 -18.22
N LEU A 553 -22.00 -23.75 -18.09
CA LEU A 553 -20.74 -24.46 -18.38
C LEU A 553 -20.27 -24.30 -19.85
N ASP A 554 -21.19 -23.92 -20.74
CA ASP A 554 -20.96 -23.68 -22.16
C ASP A 554 -20.62 -22.21 -22.50
N SER A 555 -20.63 -21.30 -21.51
CA SER A 555 -20.29 -19.89 -21.73
C SER A 555 -18.78 -19.71 -21.93
N VAL A 556 -18.39 -18.88 -22.89
CA VAL A 556 -16.98 -18.53 -23.15
C VAL A 556 -16.62 -17.25 -22.40
N ILE A 557 -15.58 -17.32 -21.56
CA ILE A 557 -15.03 -16.16 -20.84
C ILE A 557 -13.77 -15.65 -21.53
N GLY A 558 -13.68 -14.33 -21.70
CA GLY A 558 -12.52 -13.63 -22.27
C GLY A 558 -12.80 -12.12 -22.38
N PRO A 559 -11.83 -11.31 -22.83
CA PRO A 559 -12.00 -9.88 -22.97
C PRO A 559 -13.18 -9.53 -23.88
N PHE A 560 -14.04 -8.60 -23.47
CA PHE A 560 -15.09 -8.12 -24.38
C PHE A 560 -14.44 -7.40 -25.56
N PRO A 561 -14.86 -7.66 -26.81
CA PRO A 561 -14.34 -6.94 -27.97
C PRO A 561 -14.48 -5.42 -27.81
N GLN A 562 -15.57 -4.96 -27.20
CA GLN A 562 -15.85 -3.55 -26.91
C GLN A 562 -14.90 -2.94 -25.86
N MET A 563 -14.20 -3.79 -25.09
CA MET A 563 -13.20 -3.38 -24.09
C MET A 563 -11.79 -3.29 -24.66
N LEU A 564 -11.55 -3.70 -25.91
CA LEU A 564 -10.28 -3.55 -26.61
C LEU A 564 -10.31 -2.25 -27.43
N LYS A 565 -9.28 -1.40 -27.31
CA LYS A 565 -9.11 -0.27 -28.24
C LYS A 565 -8.67 -0.78 -29.61
N ASP A 566 -8.90 0.00 -30.67
CA ASP A 566 -8.46 -0.38 -32.02
C ASP A 566 -6.97 -0.74 -32.05
N GLY A 567 -6.67 -1.99 -32.42
CA GLY A 567 -5.31 -2.55 -32.46
C GLY A 567 -4.75 -3.07 -31.13
N GLU A 568 -5.50 -3.01 -30.02
CA GLU A 568 -5.10 -3.56 -28.72
C GLU A 568 -5.19 -5.09 -28.72
N LYS A 569 -4.08 -5.77 -28.40
CA LYS A 569 -4.08 -7.23 -28.26
C LYS A 569 -4.70 -7.64 -26.92
N PRO A 570 -5.59 -8.65 -26.89
CA PRO A 570 -6.19 -9.12 -25.64
C PRO A 570 -5.13 -9.73 -24.72
N VAL A 571 -5.19 -9.38 -23.44
CA VAL A 571 -4.30 -9.93 -22.38
C VAL A 571 -4.68 -11.37 -22.06
N TYR A 572 -5.98 -11.70 -22.16
CA TYR A 572 -6.52 -13.02 -21.83
C TYR A 572 -7.07 -13.71 -23.09
N LYS A 573 -6.94 -15.05 -23.14
CA LYS A 573 -7.55 -15.87 -24.20
C LYS A 573 -9.03 -16.12 -23.90
N HIS A 574 -9.84 -16.30 -24.94
CA HIS A 574 -11.18 -16.85 -24.80
C HIS A 574 -11.10 -18.34 -24.46
N VAL A 575 -11.75 -18.77 -23.38
CA VAL A 575 -11.81 -20.16 -22.91
C VAL A 575 -13.22 -20.48 -22.42
N LEU A 576 -13.60 -21.76 -22.38
CA LEU A 576 -14.85 -22.16 -21.73
C LEU A 576 -14.78 -21.79 -20.24
N PHE A 577 -15.88 -21.27 -19.69
CA PHE A 577 -15.95 -20.91 -18.29
C PHE A 577 -15.74 -22.12 -17.39
N SER A 578 -16.17 -23.32 -17.82
CA SER A 578 -15.89 -24.60 -17.17
C SER A 578 -14.39 -24.93 -17.11
N ASP A 579 -13.65 -24.70 -18.20
CA ASP A 579 -12.19 -24.85 -18.24
C ASP A 579 -11.48 -23.81 -17.37
N TYR A 580 -11.93 -22.55 -17.44
CA TYR A 580 -11.41 -21.49 -16.56
C TYR A 580 -11.70 -21.78 -15.10
N TRP A 581 -12.89 -22.28 -14.76
CA TRP A 581 -13.27 -22.69 -13.42
C TRP A 581 -12.32 -23.79 -12.92
N ASN A 582 -12.19 -24.87 -13.68
CA ASN A 582 -11.26 -25.96 -13.35
C ASN A 582 -9.81 -25.46 -13.23
N TYR A 583 -9.38 -24.53 -14.08
CA TYR A 583 -8.07 -23.89 -14.01
C TYR A 583 -7.91 -22.95 -12.80
N PHE A 584 -8.94 -22.18 -12.46
CA PHE A 584 -8.95 -21.23 -11.37
C PHE A 584 -8.82 -21.95 -10.03
N PHE A 585 -9.45 -23.12 -9.90
CA PHE A 585 -9.33 -23.99 -8.74
C PHE A 585 -8.15 -24.97 -8.80
N SER A 586 -7.49 -25.14 -9.97
CA SER A 586 -6.28 -25.96 -10.09
C SER A 586 -4.99 -25.18 -9.90
N LYS A 587 -4.96 -23.88 -10.22
CA LYS A 587 -3.87 -22.99 -9.80
C LYS A 587 -3.90 -22.83 -8.29
N ARG A 588 -2.74 -22.75 -7.64
CA ARG A 588 -2.51 -22.34 -6.24
C ARG A 588 -1.50 -21.18 -6.26
N PRO A 589 -1.70 -20.03 -5.57
CA PRO A 589 -0.58 -19.13 -5.30
C PRO A 589 -0.48 -18.79 -3.82
N SER A 590 -0.16 -19.75 -2.96
CA SER A 590 0.91 -19.45 -2.03
C SER A 590 2.18 -19.37 -2.87
N GLU A 591 3.12 -18.50 -2.52
CA GLU A 591 4.52 -18.78 -2.81
C GLU A 591 4.91 -20.03 -1.99
N SER A 592 4.28 -21.17 -2.26
CA SER A 592 4.64 -22.46 -1.70
C SER A 592 5.85 -22.92 -2.47
N ILE A 593 6.88 -23.24 -1.71
CA ILE A 593 8.01 -23.99 -2.22
C ILE A 593 7.46 -25.23 -2.92
N PRO A 594 7.88 -25.50 -4.17
CA PRO A 594 7.40 -26.65 -4.90
C PRO A 594 7.80 -27.95 -4.17
N THR A 595 6.82 -28.85 -4.03
CA THR A 595 7.06 -30.22 -3.57
C THR A 595 6.99 -31.15 -4.76
N ILE A 596 8.06 -31.92 -4.99
CA ILE A 596 8.23 -32.80 -6.13
C ILE A 596 8.19 -34.26 -5.66
N ASP A 597 7.31 -35.04 -6.28
CA ASP A 597 7.20 -36.47 -6.03
C ASP A 597 8.20 -37.25 -6.90
N LEU A 598 9.12 -37.98 -6.26
CA LEU A 598 10.16 -38.76 -6.95
C LEU A 598 9.78 -40.24 -7.18
N SER A 599 8.50 -40.63 -7.01
CA SER A 599 8.05 -42.01 -7.24
C SER A 599 8.37 -42.52 -8.65
N ASN A 600 8.36 -41.63 -9.66
CA ASN A 600 8.72 -41.92 -11.05
C ASN A 600 9.92 -41.07 -11.48
N PHE A 601 11.05 -41.20 -10.78
CA PHE A 601 12.17 -40.27 -10.94
C PHE A 601 12.73 -40.19 -12.39
N ASP A 602 12.66 -41.27 -13.16
CA ASP A 602 13.15 -41.32 -14.54
C ASP A 602 12.19 -40.68 -15.58
N ASP A 603 11.03 -40.16 -15.15
CA ASP A 603 10.07 -39.47 -16.03
C ASP A 603 10.56 -38.06 -16.39
N LEU A 604 10.53 -37.73 -17.69
CA LEU A 604 10.91 -36.42 -18.23
C LEU A 604 10.13 -35.25 -17.58
N SER A 605 8.91 -35.49 -17.11
CA SER A 605 8.10 -34.49 -16.39
C SER A 605 8.65 -34.18 -15.00
N VAL A 606 9.22 -35.16 -14.30
CA VAL A 606 9.88 -34.98 -13.00
C VAL A 606 11.19 -34.23 -13.20
N GLU A 607 12.00 -34.61 -14.20
CA GLU A 607 13.23 -33.88 -14.56
C GLU A 607 12.96 -32.39 -14.82
N LYS A 608 11.95 -32.07 -15.65
CA LYS A 608 11.57 -30.68 -15.94
C LYS A 608 11.09 -29.94 -14.71
N SER A 609 10.34 -30.62 -13.83
CA SER A 609 9.83 -30.02 -12.59
C SER A 609 10.98 -29.63 -11.65
N ILE A 610 12.00 -30.49 -11.53
CA ILE A 610 13.21 -30.20 -10.77
C ILE A 610 13.95 -29.01 -11.37
N GLN A 611 14.20 -29.00 -12.68
CA GLN A 611 14.91 -27.92 -13.35
C GLN A 611 14.16 -26.57 -13.25
N GLU A 612 12.83 -26.57 -13.40
CA GLU A 612 12.01 -25.38 -13.25
C GLU A 612 11.99 -24.86 -11.81
N ALA A 613 11.76 -25.75 -10.85
CA ALA A 613 11.77 -25.41 -9.42
C ALA A 613 13.11 -24.78 -9.03
N THR A 614 14.21 -25.40 -9.46
CA THR A 614 15.56 -24.96 -9.17
C THR A 614 15.89 -23.62 -9.86
N SER A 615 15.48 -23.41 -11.12
CA SER A 615 15.68 -22.14 -11.83
C SER A 615 14.89 -21.00 -11.21
N LYS A 616 13.66 -21.29 -10.75
CA LYS A 616 12.73 -20.28 -10.25
C LYS A 616 13.01 -19.91 -8.80
N TRP A 617 13.21 -20.92 -7.96
CA TRP A 617 13.29 -20.81 -6.51
C TRP A 617 14.69 -20.99 -5.96
N GLY A 618 15.52 -21.81 -6.61
CA GLY A 618 16.75 -22.30 -5.99
C GLY A 618 16.52 -23.23 -4.79
N PHE A 619 15.25 -23.60 -4.56
CA PHE A 619 14.81 -24.36 -3.40
C PHE A 619 13.55 -25.17 -3.69
N PHE A 620 13.51 -26.44 -3.30
CA PHE A 620 12.31 -27.29 -3.43
C PHE A 620 12.29 -28.43 -2.41
N GLN A 621 11.11 -28.98 -2.14
CA GLN A 621 10.92 -30.16 -1.32
C GLN A 621 10.79 -31.40 -2.22
N ILE A 622 11.28 -32.55 -1.75
CA ILE A 622 11.07 -33.84 -2.41
C ILE A 622 10.37 -34.82 -1.46
N ILE A 623 9.44 -35.60 -2.02
CA ILE A 623 8.75 -36.70 -1.33
C ILE A 623 8.91 -37.98 -2.14
N ASN A 624 8.65 -39.14 -1.52
CA ASN A 624 8.79 -40.45 -2.14
C ASN A 624 10.18 -40.67 -2.78
N HIS A 625 11.21 -40.11 -2.14
CA HIS A 625 12.60 -40.10 -2.63
C HIS A 625 13.37 -41.41 -2.36
N GLY A 626 12.72 -42.44 -1.82
CA GLY A 626 13.28 -43.78 -1.64
C GLY A 626 14.21 -43.98 -0.44
N ILE A 627 14.40 -42.99 0.43
CA ILE A 627 15.11 -43.21 1.71
C ILE A 627 14.09 -43.72 2.72
N PRO A 628 14.35 -44.85 3.43
CA PRO A 628 13.42 -45.38 4.42
C PRO A 628 13.12 -44.37 5.52
N ILE A 629 11.86 -44.32 5.97
CA ILE A 629 11.43 -43.36 6.98
C ILE A 629 12.11 -43.62 8.32
N GLU A 630 12.41 -44.88 8.64
CA GLU A 630 13.10 -45.25 9.87
C GLU A 630 14.52 -44.66 9.90
N VAL A 631 15.22 -44.65 8.77
CA VAL A 631 16.57 -44.07 8.66
C VAL A 631 16.55 -42.56 8.95
N LEU A 632 15.52 -41.84 8.49
CA LEU A 632 15.38 -40.40 8.74
C LEU A 632 15.00 -40.10 10.20
N GLU A 633 14.09 -40.87 10.78
CA GLU A 633 13.68 -40.70 12.18
C GLU A 633 14.80 -41.08 13.16
N ASP A 634 15.48 -42.21 12.93
CA ASP A 634 16.63 -42.66 13.75
C ASP A 634 17.74 -41.61 13.75
N LEU A 635 18.01 -40.97 12.61
CA LEU A 635 19.02 -39.93 12.50
C LEU A 635 18.66 -38.67 13.30
N LYS A 636 17.39 -38.24 13.25
CA LYS A 636 16.90 -37.12 14.07
C LYS A 636 17.01 -37.45 15.56
N GLU A 637 16.54 -38.64 15.96
CA GLU A 637 16.60 -39.09 17.36
C GLU A 637 18.04 -39.19 17.87
N ALA A 638 18.96 -39.73 17.06
CA ALA A 638 20.38 -39.80 17.37
C ALA A 638 20.99 -38.41 17.59
N GLY A 639 20.59 -37.42 16.80
CA GLY A 639 21.00 -36.04 16.98
C GLY A 639 20.47 -35.44 18.29
N HIS A 640 19.19 -35.64 18.64
CA HIS A 640 18.64 -35.25 19.95
C HIS A 640 19.45 -35.87 21.10
N LYS A 641 19.68 -37.19 21.05
CA LYS A 641 20.47 -37.92 22.05
C LYS A 641 21.88 -37.34 22.25
N LEU A 642 22.52 -36.88 21.19
CA LEU A 642 23.85 -36.25 21.26
C LEU A 642 23.81 -34.88 21.95
N PHE A 643 22.89 -34.01 21.55
CA PHE A 643 22.87 -32.63 22.06
C PHE A 643 22.24 -32.50 23.45
N GLU A 644 21.45 -33.47 23.88
CA GLU A 644 20.91 -33.60 25.23
C GLU A 644 21.93 -34.18 26.24
N LEU A 645 23.11 -34.63 25.80
CA LEU A 645 24.17 -35.06 26.71
C LEU A 645 24.62 -33.91 27.63
N PRO A 646 25.07 -34.23 28.86
CA PRO A 646 25.68 -33.25 29.74
C PRO A 646 26.86 -32.52 29.07
N ALA A 647 27.02 -31.23 29.34
CA ALA A 647 28.07 -30.40 28.73
C ALA A 647 29.50 -31.00 28.91
N LYS A 648 29.75 -31.66 30.04
CA LYS A 648 31.04 -32.34 30.33
C LYS A 648 31.33 -33.51 29.39
N GLU A 649 30.31 -34.11 28.79
CA GLU A 649 30.46 -35.17 27.80
C GLU A 649 30.57 -34.59 26.39
N LYS A 650 29.80 -33.55 26.08
CA LYS A 650 29.86 -32.84 24.79
C LYS A 650 31.20 -32.16 24.52
N VAL A 651 31.88 -31.66 25.56
CA VAL A 651 33.16 -30.93 25.42
C VAL A 651 34.26 -31.74 24.72
N LYS A 652 34.21 -33.08 24.79
CA LYS A 652 35.18 -33.97 24.13
C LYS A 652 35.13 -33.89 22.61
N TYR A 653 34.01 -33.41 22.06
CA TYR A 653 33.78 -33.24 20.62
C TYR A 653 33.90 -31.78 20.17
N TYR A 654 34.12 -30.86 21.12
CA TYR A 654 34.28 -29.44 20.83
C TYR A 654 35.62 -29.15 20.15
N LYS A 655 35.60 -28.28 19.14
CA LYS A 655 36.81 -27.73 18.50
C LYS A 655 36.73 -26.21 18.54
N GLU A 656 37.80 -25.57 19.03
CA GLU A 656 37.91 -24.12 19.30
C GLU A 656 37.72 -23.22 18.04
N ASN A 657 37.66 -23.82 16.84
CA ASN A 657 37.41 -23.15 15.56
C ASN A 657 35.97 -23.30 15.04
N SER A 658 35.00 -23.72 15.87
CA SER A 658 33.59 -23.74 15.51
C SER A 658 33.06 -22.30 15.38
N ALA A 659 33.09 -21.76 14.16
CA ALA A 659 32.37 -20.57 13.69
C ALA A 659 31.99 -19.55 14.80
N ILE A 660 32.99 -18.95 15.46
CA ILE A 660 32.78 -17.60 15.98
C ILE A 660 32.49 -16.78 14.74
N GLY A 661 31.40 -15.99 14.76
CA GLY A 661 31.05 -15.09 13.67
C GLY A 661 32.25 -14.26 13.22
N GLU A 662 32.14 -13.60 12.06
CA GLU A 662 33.12 -12.58 11.66
C GLU A 662 33.53 -11.78 12.89
N LYS A 663 34.86 -11.63 13.10
CA LYS A 663 35.47 -11.09 14.34
C LYS A 663 34.89 -9.75 14.81
N ASP A 664 34.11 -9.09 13.97
CA ASP A 664 33.56 -7.76 14.15
C ASP A 664 32.10 -7.71 14.68
N GLU A 665 31.34 -8.82 14.67
CA GLU A 665 29.95 -8.83 15.19
C GLU A 665 29.75 -9.78 16.38
N LYS A 666 29.41 -9.21 17.55
CA LYS A 666 29.21 -9.92 18.83
C LYS A 666 27.88 -10.70 18.93
N VAL A 667 27.34 -11.25 17.84
CA VAL A 667 26.04 -11.93 17.83
C VAL A 667 26.23 -13.44 17.72
N LEU A 668 25.73 -14.18 18.71
CA LEU A 668 25.77 -15.65 18.74
C LEU A 668 24.50 -16.25 18.14
N GLU A 669 24.63 -17.34 17.38
CA GLU A 669 23.50 -18.13 16.89
C GLU A 669 22.98 -19.07 17.98
N TRP A 670 21.66 -19.19 18.13
CA TRP A 670 21.03 -20.07 19.12
C TRP A 670 20.93 -21.51 18.57
N ARG A 671 22.10 -22.12 18.32
CA ARG A 671 22.22 -23.50 17.84
C ARG A 671 23.53 -24.16 18.27
N ASP A 672 23.47 -25.45 18.49
CA ASP A 672 24.62 -26.35 18.54
C ASP A 672 24.73 -27.11 17.21
N SER A 673 25.95 -27.42 16.76
CA SER A 673 26.18 -28.13 15.49
C SER A 673 27.25 -29.20 15.62
N THR A 674 27.10 -30.31 14.90
CA THR A 674 28.15 -31.33 14.72
C THR A 674 28.39 -31.59 13.25
N ARG A 675 29.65 -31.80 12.85
CA ARG A 675 30.07 -32.02 11.46
C ARG A 675 30.74 -33.37 11.31
N HIS A 676 30.27 -34.17 10.36
CA HIS A 676 30.76 -35.50 10.03
C HIS A 676 31.27 -35.46 8.58
N GLY A 677 32.59 -35.59 8.37
CA GLY A 677 33.16 -35.55 7.03
C GLY A 677 33.04 -36.91 6.33
N CYS A 678 32.35 -36.97 5.20
CA CYS A 678 31.96 -38.23 4.55
C CYS A 678 33.04 -38.86 3.64
N ASN A 679 34.22 -38.23 3.52
CA ASN A 679 35.29 -38.72 2.63
C ASN A 679 35.89 -40.03 3.15
N PRO A 680 36.27 -40.98 2.26
CA PRO A 680 36.79 -42.30 2.64
C PRO A 680 38.03 -42.28 3.55
N GLN A 681 38.81 -41.19 3.53
CA GLN A 681 40.03 -41.03 4.33
C GLN A 681 39.76 -40.55 5.77
N ASN A 682 38.53 -40.18 6.11
CA ASN A 682 38.20 -39.71 7.46
C ASN A 682 38.05 -40.89 8.43
N ASP A 683 38.64 -40.75 9.62
CA ASP A 683 38.44 -41.71 10.70
C ASP A 683 37.08 -41.48 11.40
N ASN A 684 36.10 -42.30 11.02
CA ASN A 684 34.74 -42.25 11.59
C ASN A 684 34.71 -42.59 13.09
N ASN A 685 35.78 -43.14 13.66
CA ASN A 685 35.88 -43.37 15.11
C ASN A 685 35.95 -42.08 15.93
N LEU A 686 36.27 -40.95 15.28
CA LEU A 686 36.27 -39.63 15.90
C LEU A 686 34.87 -39.03 16.03
N TRP A 687 33.85 -39.62 15.39
CA TRP A 687 32.47 -39.15 15.49
C TRP A 687 31.82 -39.57 16.81
N PRO A 688 30.89 -38.76 17.35
CA PRO A 688 30.13 -39.12 18.54
C PRO A 688 29.44 -40.48 18.37
N PRO A 689 29.62 -41.44 19.29
CA PRO A 689 29.00 -42.76 19.20
C PRO A 689 27.46 -42.72 19.07
N GLN A 690 26.84 -41.67 19.60
CA GLN A 690 25.39 -41.45 19.59
C GLN A 690 24.83 -41.27 18.17
N THR A 691 25.60 -40.68 17.26
CA THR A 691 25.16 -40.38 15.87
C THR A 691 25.87 -41.22 14.82
N ARG A 692 27.02 -41.82 15.14
CA ARG A 692 27.92 -42.48 14.19
C ARG A 692 27.22 -43.46 13.25
N ASN A 693 26.48 -44.44 13.80
CA ASN A 693 25.87 -45.49 13.00
C ASN A 693 24.74 -44.96 12.12
N GLN A 694 23.92 -44.06 12.66
CA GLN A 694 22.81 -43.44 11.94
C GLN A 694 23.30 -42.52 10.81
N VAL A 695 24.38 -41.78 11.03
CA VAL A 695 25.03 -40.96 9.99
C VAL A 695 25.56 -41.85 8.86
N LEU A 696 26.23 -42.97 9.20
CA LEU A 696 26.72 -43.93 8.20
C LEU A 696 25.58 -44.58 7.41
N GLU A 697 24.47 -44.92 8.08
CA GLU A 697 23.30 -45.49 7.41
C GLU A 697 22.64 -44.47 6.49
N TYR A 698 22.38 -43.25 6.96
CA TYR A 698 21.82 -42.18 6.14
C TYR A 698 22.68 -41.86 4.91
N GLN A 699 24.00 -41.86 5.07
CA GLN A 699 24.94 -41.61 3.97
C GLN A 699 24.75 -42.61 2.80
N LYS A 700 24.49 -43.90 3.08
CA LYS A 700 24.29 -44.92 2.04
C LYS A 700 23.13 -44.59 1.11
N TRP A 701 22.11 -43.91 1.62
CA TRP A 701 20.90 -43.56 0.89
C TRP A 701 20.95 -42.15 0.30
N ALA A 702 21.44 -41.18 1.08
CA ALA A 702 21.44 -39.78 0.71
C ALA A 702 22.47 -39.45 -0.39
N THR A 703 23.64 -40.09 -0.38
CA THR A 703 24.69 -39.82 -1.38
C THR A 703 24.27 -40.21 -2.81
N PRO A 704 23.73 -41.42 -3.08
CA PRO A 704 23.24 -41.77 -4.41
C PRO A 704 22.08 -40.88 -4.88
N LEU A 705 21.16 -40.52 -3.98
CA LEU A 705 20.06 -39.60 -4.29
C LEU A 705 20.59 -38.22 -4.70
N ALA A 706 21.54 -37.67 -3.94
CA ALA A 706 22.17 -36.39 -4.22
C ALA A 706 22.87 -36.39 -5.59
N LYS A 707 23.58 -37.48 -5.92
CA LYS A 707 24.24 -37.65 -7.23
C LYS A 707 23.23 -37.65 -8.37
N LYS A 708 22.14 -38.42 -8.27
CA LYS A 708 21.08 -38.45 -9.29
C LYS A 708 20.42 -37.08 -9.50
N LEU A 709 20.14 -36.35 -8.42
CA LEU A 709 19.58 -35.00 -8.52
C LEU A 709 20.54 -34.05 -9.24
N LEU A 710 21.84 -34.17 -8.96
CA LEU A 710 22.87 -33.38 -9.62
C LEU A 710 22.96 -33.70 -11.12
N GLU A 711 22.87 -34.98 -11.50
CA GLU A 711 22.81 -35.39 -12.91
C GLU A 711 21.61 -34.76 -13.65
N VAL A 712 20.42 -34.71 -13.03
CA VAL A 712 19.23 -34.05 -13.60
C VAL A 712 19.45 -32.55 -13.81
N LEU A 713 20.09 -31.88 -12.86
CA LEU A 713 20.43 -30.46 -12.98
C LEU A 713 21.47 -30.22 -14.08
N LEU A 714 22.53 -31.03 -14.12
CA LEU A 714 23.57 -30.97 -15.14
C LEU A 714 23.03 -31.20 -16.56
N LYS A 715 22.10 -32.15 -16.72
CA LYS A 715 21.39 -32.38 -17.99
C LYS A 715 20.65 -31.12 -18.46
N GLY A 716 20.06 -30.36 -17.55
CA GLY A 716 19.43 -29.06 -17.86
C GLY A 716 20.43 -27.95 -18.20
N LEU A 717 21.70 -28.15 -17.87
CA LEU A 717 22.84 -27.32 -18.30
C LEU A 717 23.51 -27.84 -19.58
N ASN A 718 22.96 -28.88 -20.22
CA ASN A 718 23.54 -29.60 -21.37
C ASN A 718 24.84 -30.35 -21.05
N VAL A 719 25.05 -30.75 -19.79
CA VAL A 719 26.13 -31.65 -19.37
C VAL A 719 25.53 -33.05 -19.23
N ASN A 720 25.96 -33.98 -20.09
CA ASN A 720 25.28 -35.26 -20.27
C ASN A 720 25.66 -36.34 -19.23
N GLU A 721 26.85 -36.24 -18.62
CA GLU A 721 27.32 -37.19 -17.62
C GLU A 721 28.32 -36.54 -16.65
N ILE A 722 28.45 -37.10 -15.44
CA ILE A 722 29.50 -36.76 -14.48
C ILE A 722 30.69 -37.68 -14.78
N ASP A 723 31.71 -37.15 -15.44
CA ASP A 723 32.97 -37.86 -15.71
C ASP A 723 33.99 -37.70 -14.56
N GLU A 724 35.15 -38.35 -14.70
CA GLU A 724 36.24 -38.31 -13.71
C GLU A 724 36.80 -36.88 -13.49
N SER A 725 36.58 -35.95 -14.42
CA SER A 725 37.02 -34.56 -14.30
C SER A 725 36.05 -33.69 -13.51
N LEU A 726 34.75 -33.99 -13.57
CA LEU A 726 33.69 -33.26 -12.88
C LEU A 726 33.45 -33.75 -11.45
N GLU A 727 33.72 -35.02 -11.17
CA GLU A 727 33.48 -35.60 -9.84
C GLU A 727 34.21 -34.85 -8.69
N PRO A 728 35.49 -34.44 -8.82
CA PRO A 728 36.16 -33.62 -7.80
C PRO A 728 35.57 -32.20 -7.63
N LEU A 729 34.94 -31.65 -8.67
CA LEU A 729 34.32 -30.32 -8.65
C LEU A 729 32.93 -30.35 -8.02
N LEU A 730 32.21 -31.45 -8.16
CA LEU A 730 30.82 -31.57 -7.77
C LEU A 730 30.63 -32.27 -6.42
N MET A 731 31.49 -33.25 -6.13
CA MET A 731 31.36 -34.15 -4.98
C MET A 731 32.70 -34.43 -4.29
N GLY A 732 33.73 -33.59 -4.53
CA GLY A 732 35.08 -33.79 -4.01
C GLY A 732 35.14 -33.82 -2.47
N THR A 733 34.35 -32.99 -1.80
CA THR A 733 34.18 -33.07 -0.35
C THR A 733 32.72 -33.13 0.06
N MET A 734 32.38 -34.17 0.81
CA MET A 734 31.04 -34.35 1.38
C MET A 734 31.06 -34.20 2.90
N ALA A 735 30.04 -33.57 3.47
CA ALA A 735 29.89 -33.46 4.91
C ALA A 735 28.42 -33.53 5.34
N ILE A 736 28.16 -34.22 6.44
CA ILE A 736 26.87 -34.23 7.11
C ILE A 736 26.95 -33.32 8.35
N ILE A 737 26.08 -32.32 8.44
CA ILE A 737 25.95 -31.44 9.60
C ILE A 737 24.62 -31.69 10.30
N ILE A 738 24.65 -31.94 11.60
CA ILE A 738 23.45 -31.99 12.45
C ILE A 738 23.41 -30.70 13.26
N ASN A 739 22.37 -29.90 13.07
CA ASN A 739 22.09 -28.69 13.85
C ASN A 739 20.97 -28.97 14.84
N TYR A 740 21.17 -28.54 16.08
CA TYR A 740 20.20 -28.62 17.16
C TYR A 740 19.93 -27.23 17.71
N TYR A 741 18.66 -26.88 17.80
CA TYR A 741 18.18 -25.59 18.29
C TYR A 741 17.43 -25.85 19.60
N PRO A 742 18.04 -25.57 20.77
CA PRO A 742 17.38 -25.77 22.05
C PRO A 742 16.12 -24.89 22.17
N PRO A 743 15.13 -25.28 22.99
CA PRO A 743 13.99 -24.43 23.30
C PRO A 743 14.46 -23.05 23.77
N CYS A 744 13.92 -21.99 23.18
CA CYS A 744 14.35 -20.63 23.41
C CYS A 744 13.29 -19.84 24.18
N PRO A 745 13.62 -19.24 25.34
CA PRO A 745 12.66 -18.43 26.09
C PRO A 745 12.12 -17.21 25.33
N ASN A 746 12.89 -16.68 24.37
CA ASN A 746 12.57 -15.46 23.62
C ASN A 746 12.71 -15.67 22.11
N PRO A 747 11.88 -16.53 21.48
CA PRO A 747 12.09 -16.95 20.09
C PRO A 747 11.92 -15.80 19.08
N ASN A 748 11.09 -14.80 19.42
CA ASN A 748 10.77 -13.68 18.52
C ASN A 748 11.95 -12.71 18.27
N ILE A 749 12.97 -12.73 19.12
CA ILE A 749 14.15 -11.85 19.03
C ILE A 749 15.46 -12.64 18.96
N THR A 750 15.39 -13.97 18.90
CA THR A 750 16.54 -14.86 18.91
C THR A 750 16.70 -15.54 17.56
N ILE A 751 17.89 -15.44 16.97
CA ILE A 751 18.19 -16.04 15.68
C ILE A 751 18.74 -17.45 15.92
N GLY A 752 18.11 -18.46 15.32
CA GLY A 752 18.60 -19.85 15.37
C GLY A 752 19.79 -20.04 14.44
N CYS A 753 19.61 -19.73 13.16
CA CYS A 753 20.68 -19.65 12.16
C CYS A 753 20.50 -18.38 11.34
N ARG A 754 21.59 -17.64 11.15
CA ARG A 754 21.60 -16.38 10.41
C ARG A 754 21.31 -16.60 8.93
N ARG A 755 20.97 -15.51 8.26
CA ARG A 755 20.72 -15.49 6.82
C ARG A 755 22.03 -15.77 6.08
N HIS A 756 22.03 -16.76 5.20
CA HIS A 756 23.19 -17.12 4.39
C HIS A 756 22.77 -17.87 3.12
N CYS A 757 23.72 -18.01 2.21
CA CYS A 757 23.65 -18.95 1.10
C CYS A 757 24.70 -20.05 1.33
N ASP A 758 24.40 -21.26 0.88
CA ASP A 758 25.37 -22.35 0.94
C ASP A 758 26.44 -22.20 -0.16
N VAL A 759 27.65 -22.64 0.16
CA VAL A 759 28.80 -22.69 -0.77
C VAL A 759 28.91 -24.01 -1.53
N SER A 760 27.96 -24.93 -1.32
CA SER A 760 27.88 -26.26 -1.92
C SER A 760 27.34 -26.21 -3.35
N CYS A 761 27.59 -27.27 -4.13
CA CYS A 761 26.94 -27.47 -5.42
C CYS A 761 25.47 -27.83 -5.25
N ILE A 762 25.19 -28.68 -4.25
CA ILE A 762 23.85 -29.05 -3.81
C ILE A 762 23.88 -29.36 -2.31
N THR A 763 22.85 -28.92 -1.59
CA THR A 763 22.60 -29.29 -0.19
C THR A 763 21.30 -30.07 -0.10
N LEU A 764 21.31 -31.22 0.59
CA LEU A 764 20.08 -31.91 0.99
C LEU A 764 19.84 -31.64 2.48
N LEU A 765 18.70 -31.06 2.80
CA LEU A 765 18.31 -30.70 4.15
C LEU A 765 17.12 -31.57 4.60
N LEU A 766 17.30 -32.27 5.71
CA LEU A 766 16.24 -32.90 6.49
C LEU A 766 15.89 -31.96 7.64
N GLN A 767 14.60 -31.69 7.85
CA GLN A 767 14.10 -30.99 9.04
C GLN A 767 13.07 -31.83 9.79
N ASP A 768 12.91 -31.54 11.08
CA ASP A 768 11.85 -32.12 11.89
C ASP A 768 10.49 -31.42 11.68
N ASP A 769 9.49 -31.89 12.42
CA ASP A 769 8.12 -31.35 12.41
C ASP A 769 7.96 -30.06 13.23
N THR A 770 9.00 -29.60 13.92
CA THR A 770 8.98 -28.32 14.65
C THR A 770 9.00 -27.13 13.67
N GLY A 771 9.56 -27.30 12.47
CA GLY A 771 9.57 -26.29 11.42
C GLY A 771 10.56 -25.15 11.69
N GLY A 772 10.29 -23.93 11.21
CA GLY A 772 11.13 -22.75 11.46
C GLY A 772 12.25 -22.48 10.43
N LEU A 773 12.29 -23.23 9.33
CA LEU A 773 13.13 -22.89 8.18
C LEU A 773 12.46 -21.80 7.35
N TYR A 774 13.19 -20.75 7.00
CA TYR A 774 12.71 -19.72 6.08
C TYR A 774 13.65 -19.57 4.88
N VAL A 775 13.06 -19.35 3.71
CA VAL A 775 13.79 -19.02 2.48
C VAL A 775 13.32 -17.69 1.92
N ARG A 776 14.19 -16.99 1.21
CA ARG A 776 13.81 -15.76 0.51
C ARG A 776 12.87 -16.07 -0.65
N GLY A 777 11.81 -15.28 -0.76
CA GLY A 777 10.81 -15.40 -1.83
C GLY A 777 11.33 -14.93 -3.19
N THR A 778 10.57 -15.24 -4.24
CA THR A 778 10.98 -14.92 -5.62
C THR A 778 10.64 -13.49 -6.04
N LYS A 779 9.90 -12.75 -5.20
CA LYS A 779 9.46 -11.37 -5.43
C LYS A 779 9.63 -10.52 -4.18
N GLY A 780 10.50 -9.51 -4.24
CA GLY A 780 10.76 -8.59 -3.12
C GLY A 780 11.58 -9.20 -1.98
N ASP A 781 11.60 -8.55 -0.81
CA ASP A 781 12.35 -8.99 0.39
C ASP A 781 11.53 -9.89 1.33
N ASN A 782 10.56 -10.62 0.77
CA ASN A 782 9.67 -11.48 1.54
C ASN A 782 10.36 -12.79 1.96
N TRP A 783 10.11 -13.24 3.18
CA TRP A 783 10.59 -14.53 3.71
C TRP A 783 9.44 -15.53 3.78
N ILE A 784 9.68 -16.75 3.32
CA ILE A 784 8.68 -17.81 3.22
C ILE A 784 9.04 -18.92 4.19
N LEU A 785 8.11 -19.23 5.09
CA LEU A 785 8.21 -20.39 5.97
C LEU A 785 8.12 -21.68 5.14
N VAL A 786 9.08 -22.58 5.33
CA VAL A 786 9.07 -23.91 4.72
C VAL A 786 8.32 -24.86 5.63
N ASN A 787 7.05 -25.12 5.31
CA ASN A 787 6.24 -26.08 6.07
C ASN A 787 6.89 -27.47 6.00
N PRO A 788 7.22 -28.08 7.16
CA PRO A 788 7.82 -29.40 7.19
C PRO A 788 6.82 -30.45 6.67
N ILE A 789 7.26 -31.24 5.70
CA ILE A 789 6.53 -32.41 5.25
C ILE A 789 7.23 -33.62 5.84
N LYS A 790 6.47 -34.50 6.50
CA LYS A 790 7.03 -35.70 7.10
C LYS A 790 7.77 -36.50 6.02
N SER A 791 9.01 -36.91 6.31
CA SER A 791 9.90 -37.60 5.37
C SER A 791 10.19 -36.84 4.06
N SER A 792 10.17 -35.50 4.06
CA SER A 792 10.69 -34.73 2.94
C SER A 792 12.15 -34.31 3.16
N LEU A 793 12.88 -34.17 2.06
CA LEU A 793 14.17 -33.48 2.01
C LEU A 793 14.01 -32.18 1.22
N GLN A 794 14.81 -31.18 1.54
CA GLN A 794 14.87 -29.92 0.81
C GLN A 794 16.19 -29.75 0.08
N ILE A 795 16.19 -29.09 -1.08
CA ILE A 795 17.35 -28.99 -1.99
C ILE A 795 17.69 -27.54 -2.33
N MET A 796 18.98 -27.19 -2.45
CA MET A 796 19.51 -25.83 -2.76
C MET A 796 20.54 -25.83 -3.92
N SER A 797 20.70 -24.75 -4.72
CA SER A 797 21.50 -24.72 -6.00
C SER A 797 22.24 -23.38 -6.37
N ASN A 798 22.92 -23.22 -7.55
CA ASN A 798 23.70 -22.00 -7.99
C ASN A 798 23.39 -21.30 -9.39
N ASP A 799 23.41 -19.95 -9.43
CA ASP A 799 23.30 -18.88 -10.47
C ASP A 799 22.50 -19.02 -11.81
N ARG A 800 22.47 -20.17 -12.51
CA ARG A 800 21.37 -20.44 -13.48
C ARG A 800 20.18 -21.07 -12.76
N TYR A 801 20.52 -21.80 -11.72
CA TYR A 801 19.68 -22.44 -10.72
C TYR A 801 19.89 -21.67 -9.44
N LYS A 802 19.02 -20.75 -9.05
CA LYS A 802 19.38 -19.72 -8.05
C LYS A 802 19.98 -20.30 -6.76
N SER A 803 20.98 -19.63 -6.18
CA SER A 803 21.32 -19.80 -4.77
C SER A 803 20.41 -18.93 -3.95
N ILE A 804 19.71 -19.53 -2.99
CA ILE A 804 18.72 -18.83 -2.18
C ILE A 804 19.25 -18.54 -0.79
N GLU A 805 18.97 -17.32 -0.34
CA GLU A 805 19.21 -16.93 1.03
C GLU A 805 18.20 -17.65 1.94
N HIS A 806 18.69 -18.27 3.00
CA HIS A 806 17.86 -19.01 3.95
C HIS A 806 18.33 -18.77 5.38
N CYS A 807 17.42 -18.96 6.35
CA CYS A 807 17.69 -18.84 7.77
C CYS A 807 16.81 -19.80 8.58
N ALA A 808 17.11 -19.94 9.88
CA ALA A 808 16.28 -20.74 10.78
C ALA A 808 15.92 -19.97 12.06
N THR A 809 14.67 -20.10 12.48
CA THR A 809 14.15 -19.60 13.76
C THR A 809 14.23 -20.68 14.83
N VAL A 810 13.97 -20.28 16.07
CA VAL A 810 13.92 -21.15 17.24
C VAL A 810 12.48 -21.21 17.77
N ASP A 811 12.13 -22.29 18.48
CA ASP A 811 10.82 -22.46 19.12
C ASP A 811 10.93 -22.31 20.64
N SER A 812 9.83 -21.90 21.28
CA SER A 812 9.80 -21.70 22.73
C SER A 812 9.63 -22.98 23.56
N SER A 813 9.06 -24.01 22.96
CA SER A 813 8.53 -25.18 23.65
C SER A 813 9.22 -26.49 23.24
N ARG A 814 9.64 -26.58 21.98
CA ARG A 814 10.23 -27.78 21.38
C ARG A 814 11.64 -27.50 20.90
N ALA A 815 12.54 -28.43 21.15
CA ALA A 815 13.84 -28.42 20.50
C ALA A 815 13.65 -28.76 19.02
N ARG A 816 14.37 -28.06 18.14
CA ARG A 816 14.37 -28.33 16.71
C ARG A 816 15.66 -29.02 16.30
N ILE A 817 15.58 -29.94 15.34
CA ILE A 817 16.75 -30.53 14.70
C ILE A 817 16.69 -30.42 13.17
N SER A 818 17.84 -30.21 12.55
CA SER A 818 17.99 -30.28 11.09
C SER A 818 19.29 -30.98 10.71
N VAL A 819 19.26 -31.80 9.66
CA VAL A 819 20.43 -32.55 9.17
C VAL A 819 20.70 -32.16 7.72
N LEU A 820 21.94 -31.78 7.41
CA LEU A 820 22.35 -31.29 6.10
C LEU A 820 23.40 -32.22 5.51
N LEU A 821 23.24 -32.65 4.27
CA LEU A 821 24.29 -33.26 3.46
C LEU A 821 24.76 -32.23 2.42
N PHE A 822 26.02 -31.81 2.53
CA PHE A 822 26.66 -30.91 1.58
C PHE A 822 27.51 -31.71 0.59
N LEU A 823 27.36 -31.40 -0.71
CA LEU A 823 28.27 -31.82 -1.77
C LEU A 823 29.03 -30.60 -2.25
N ASN A 824 30.34 -30.56 -1.98
CA ASN A 824 31.21 -29.42 -2.30
C ASN A 824 32.34 -29.82 -3.26
N PRO A 825 32.91 -28.85 -3.97
CA PRO A 825 34.20 -29.02 -4.64
C PRO A 825 35.31 -29.40 -3.66
N ASN A 826 36.42 -29.93 -4.18
CA ASN A 826 37.67 -30.00 -3.42
C ASN A 826 38.19 -28.60 -3.07
N PHE A 827 38.85 -28.45 -1.93
CA PHE A 827 39.38 -27.16 -1.47
C PHE A 827 40.36 -26.52 -2.47
N ASP A 828 41.10 -27.35 -3.23
CA ASP A 828 42.10 -26.89 -4.21
C ASP A 828 41.52 -26.76 -5.64
N SER A 829 40.21 -26.94 -5.81
CA SER A 829 39.55 -26.84 -7.12
C SER A 829 39.42 -25.38 -7.59
N VAL A 830 39.69 -25.15 -8.88
CA VAL A 830 39.39 -23.88 -9.53
C VAL A 830 37.93 -23.88 -10.00
N ILE A 831 37.14 -22.92 -9.51
CA ILE A 831 35.71 -22.81 -9.82
C ILE A 831 35.49 -21.73 -10.88
N GLY A 832 34.71 -22.04 -11.92
CA GLY A 832 34.32 -21.15 -13.00
C GLY A 832 33.09 -21.67 -13.75
N PRO A 833 32.53 -20.92 -14.72
CA PRO A 833 31.40 -21.39 -15.51
C PRO A 833 31.78 -22.65 -16.31
N PHE A 834 30.85 -23.62 -16.41
CA PHE A 834 30.99 -24.76 -17.32
C PHE A 834 31.18 -24.26 -18.77
N GLN A 835 32.15 -24.84 -19.49
CA GLN A 835 32.44 -24.49 -20.89
C GLN A 835 31.50 -25.20 -21.87
#